data_AF-A0A5B0M8T2-F1
#
_entry.id   AF-A0A5B0M8T2-F1
#
_cell.length_a   1.000
_cell.length_b   1.000
_cell.length_c   1.000
_cell.angle_alpha   90.00
_cell.angle_beta   90.00
_cell.angle_gamma   90.00
#
_symmetry.space_group_name_H-M   'P 1'
#
loop_
_entity.id
_entity.type
_entity.pdbx_description
1 polymer ?
#
loop_
_entity_poly.entity_id
_entity_poly.type
_entity_poly.pdbx_seq_one_letter_code
_entity_poly.pdbx_strand_id
1 'polypeptide(L)'
;MEPPESQSHKRTYSNLEDQPEHSRIDDLYLRFKKLHPCDDLVDESFSLFLKNAQEHLVAKYLDLLEEFFEALDSEGKLNIPLRDYSWSWFIERQLSLDQLSAAFSITDQKHLQNKALKLAILRNYPQFHDQPQITRATMLRALRAKSEEEGCRILKTVSRPGLFSSRVSGNVIKKGYDSNFLRSEMIVSTILQKLDEYSKQWKTPDYYAPYAALIGPSMCGKTRLLMEMSQHICVIFICLRPTDSTGYPPRSALADTLLKKDAGNSETYYNSVLAAIFQVVADFFNRQNRDMIKEGRFMTKQERLKEWNDYTQVASLGSLDRTRRTQEAFKKDVEAELKKSPDTTLHEAVRAMSESTEFITNPDQELIKSGHSLKVLLALDEARALLKTYTVDSEQSRFRTFGRSIRNIASDMGFFTILVDTTSHVAANFSLGSKFDPSARYDFVGEDQLFAPIYEIASFDAMVPTEPPRSWRELVSPERLFKYGYPIFGAYYRDAIAEKQKPEEIHNAILELAHFKLLGPTEHTQSSRIVTKAQAFAFLGPAIQPRINGAYHLNRELIASHSAICDHISPGCEMVMSNYPSQFTFAAAAMKFLKDERKLIDCIKALTTILLHGLDGTGGAGELASRIILLCAMQAALPVTSREGIVYGRPVRLVNFLKVLTGREEKDLDLGSIGVEQREDLLNHGMIFWNHFSLIKYTPTPSDLLECMYRGMAAQCHPNQSGIDQIFTIYLKRDSDDLDPKNV
;
A
#
# COMPACT_ATOMS: atom_id res chain seq x y z
N MET A 1 -3.16 41.22 36.63
CA MET A 1 -2.14 42.06 35.98
C MET A 1 -0.78 41.53 36.41
N GLU A 2 0.04 41.11 35.44
CA GLU A 2 1.44 40.68 35.59
C GLU A 2 2.36 41.81 36.12
N PRO A 3 3.67 41.61 36.36
CA PRO A 3 4.33 40.72 37.36
C PRO A 3 5.44 41.53 38.10
N PRO A 4 6.38 40.90 38.85
CA PRO A 4 7.67 41.54 39.13
C PRO A 4 8.89 40.71 38.66
N GLU A 5 9.90 41.46 38.21
CA GLU A 5 11.22 41.04 37.73
C GLU A 5 12.12 40.51 38.87
N SER A 6 12.98 39.55 38.53
CA SER A 6 13.93 38.90 39.45
C SER A 6 15.32 39.55 39.39
N GLN A 7 15.89 39.72 40.59
CA GLN A 7 17.21 40.28 40.85
C GLN A 7 18.36 39.27 40.66
N SER A 8 19.51 39.88 40.38
CA SER A 8 20.82 39.33 40.06
C SER A 8 21.71 38.95 41.26
N HIS A 9 22.64 38.00 41.01
CA HIS A 9 23.99 37.82 41.61
C HIS A 9 24.06 37.37 43.09
N LYS A 10 24.98 36.54 43.61
CA LYS A 10 26.34 36.03 43.28
C LYS A 10 26.67 34.94 44.36
N ARG A 11 27.35 33.82 44.10
CA ARG A 11 28.81 33.55 44.32
C ARG A 11 29.07 32.04 44.09
N THR A 12 29.90 31.66 43.11
CA THR A 12 31.30 31.17 43.22
C THR A 12 31.58 29.95 44.12
N TYR A 13 32.00 28.84 43.49
CA TYR A 13 33.11 28.00 43.93
C TYR A 13 33.92 27.55 42.70
N SER A 14 35.23 27.48 42.91
CA SER A 14 36.32 27.41 41.96
C SER A 14 36.78 25.99 41.62
N ASN A 15 37.33 25.89 40.40
CA ASN A 15 38.39 24.98 39.92
C ASN A 15 38.02 23.51 39.68
N LEU A 16 37.80 23.20 38.40
CA LEU A 16 38.46 22.11 37.66
C LEU A 16 38.50 22.51 36.17
N GLU A 17 39.70 22.91 35.75
CA GLU A 17 40.26 22.93 34.37
C GLU A 17 39.29 22.93 33.18
N ASP A 18 38.94 24.13 32.69
CA ASP A 18 38.52 24.35 31.31
C ASP A 18 39.78 24.55 30.42
N GLN A 19 39.99 23.65 29.47
CA GLN A 19 40.72 23.92 28.23
C GLN A 19 39.87 23.50 27.02
N PRO A 20 39.97 24.22 25.89
CA PRO A 20 38.80 24.81 25.24
C PRO A 20 38.37 24.08 23.96
N GLU A 21 37.06 23.89 23.78
CA GLU A 21 36.45 23.33 22.55
C GLU A 21 36.89 24.08 21.27
N HIS A 22 37.23 25.38 21.37
CA HIS A 22 37.67 26.18 20.23
C HIS A 22 39.00 25.73 19.61
N SER A 23 39.96 25.20 20.38
CA SER A 23 41.29 24.86 19.80
C SER A 23 41.28 23.59 18.93
N ARG A 24 40.30 22.69 19.15
CA ARG A 24 40.20 21.42 18.40
C ARG A 24 39.53 21.59 17.05
N ILE A 25 38.50 22.42 16.98
CA ILE A 25 37.81 22.71 15.72
C ILE A 25 38.76 23.47 14.77
N ASP A 26 39.59 24.37 15.29
CA ASP A 26 40.60 25.09 14.50
C ASP A 26 41.66 24.14 13.91
N ASP A 27 42.10 23.12 14.68
CA ASP A 27 43.01 22.09 14.18
C ASP A 27 42.37 21.25 13.06
N LEU A 28 41.11 20.82 13.26
CA LEU A 28 40.37 20.08 12.23
C LEU A 28 40.16 20.92 10.96
N TYR A 29 39.91 22.22 11.10
CA TYR A 29 39.79 23.14 9.96
C TYR A 29 41.10 23.26 9.18
N LEU A 30 42.24 23.44 9.88
CA LEU A 30 43.55 23.51 9.24
C LEU A 30 43.91 22.22 8.51
N ARG A 31 43.63 21.06 9.11
CA ARG A 31 43.79 19.75 8.48
C ARG A 31 42.87 19.58 7.26
N PHE A 32 41.60 19.97 7.39
CA PHE A 32 40.63 19.92 6.29
C PHE A 32 41.10 20.75 5.09
N LYS A 33 41.56 21.97 5.33
CA LYS A 33 42.11 22.87 4.30
C LYS A 33 43.33 22.30 3.61
N LYS A 34 44.22 21.65 4.37
CA LYS A 34 45.41 20.97 3.81
C LYS A 34 45.04 19.81 2.89
N LEU A 35 43.98 19.06 3.21
CA LEU A 35 43.54 17.89 2.44
C LEU A 35 42.57 18.21 1.29
N HIS A 36 42.04 19.43 1.25
CA HIS A 36 41.14 19.92 0.19
C HIS A 36 41.66 21.23 -0.43
N PRO A 37 42.87 21.24 -1.01
CA PRO A 37 43.48 22.48 -1.51
C PRO A 37 42.79 23.05 -2.76
N CYS A 38 41.95 22.25 -3.43
CA CYS A 38 41.18 22.64 -4.63
C CYS A 38 39.71 22.99 -4.33
N ASP A 39 39.31 23.12 -3.06
CA ASP A 39 37.96 23.56 -2.68
C ASP A 39 37.91 25.09 -2.62
N ASP A 40 37.32 25.72 -3.64
CA ASP A 40 37.20 27.18 -3.75
C ASP A 40 36.34 27.82 -2.64
N LEU A 41 35.52 27.03 -1.94
CA LEU A 41 34.63 27.45 -0.85
C LEU A 41 34.95 26.70 0.45
N VAL A 42 36.23 26.41 0.71
CA VAL A 42 36.70 25.58 1.83
C VAL A 42 36.10 25.95 3.20
N ASP A 43 35.87 27.24 3.47
CA ASP A 43 35.30 27.74 4.73
C ASP A 43 33.83 27.35 4.91
N GLU A 44 33.03 27.54 3.88
CA GLU A 44 31.61 27.18 3.86
C GLU A 44 31.45 25.65 3.83
N SER A 45 32.30 24.99 3.06
CA SER A 45 32.39 23.55 2.86
C SER A 45 32.71 22.82 4.17
N PHE A 46 33.69 23.30 4.94
CA PHE A 46 34.01 22.79 6.27
C PHE A 46 32.88 23.06 7.26
N SER A 47 32.33 24.27 7.30
CA SER A 47 31.25 24.64 8.22
C SER A 47 30.00 23.78 8.00
N LEU A 48 29.63 23.54 6.73
CA LEU A 48 28.50 22.68 6.37
C LEU A 48 28.78 21.21 6.74
N PHE A 49 30.00 20.73 6.50
CA PHE A 49 30.38 19.36 6.87
C PHE A 49 30.36 19.15 8.38
N LEU A 50 30.94 20.08 9.15
CA LEU A 50 30.95 20.04 10.61
C LEU A 50 29.53 20.05 11.18
N LYS A 51 28.64 20.89 10.63
CA LYS A 51 27.23 20.94 11.02
C LYS A 51 26.50 19.61 10.75
N ASN A 52 26.79 18.95 9.62
CA ASN A 52 26.10 17.74 9.21
C ASN A 52 26.67 16.46 9.83
N ALA A 53 27.98 16.40 10.06
CA ALA A 53 28.70 15.20 10.51
C ALA A 53 29.00 15.19 12.01
N GLN A 54 29.06 16.36 12.65
CA GLN A 54 29.62 16.56 14.00
C GLN A 54 31.13 16.27 14.07
N GLU A 55 31.80 16.82 15.09
CA GLU A 55 33.26 16.81 15.25
C GLU A 55 33.90 15.42 15.05
N HIS A 56 33.35 14.39 15.70
CA HIS A 56 33.91 13.03 15.68
C HIS A 56 33.96 12.40 14.27
N LEU A 57 32.97 12.64 13.41
CA LEU A 57 32.97 12.13 12.04
C LEU A 57 33.86 12.95 11.11
N VAL A 58 34.00 14.26 11.37
CA VAL A 58 34.96 15.10 10.64
C VAL A 58 36.39 14.62 10.93
N ALA A 59 36.74 14.39 12.19
CA ALA A 59 38.04 13.83 12.57
C ALA A 59 38.28 12.47 11.90
N LYS A 60 37.32 11.53 12.04
CA LYS A 60 37.38 10.20 11.40
C LYS A 60 37.57 10.28 9.89
N TYR A 61 36.90 11.23 9.22
CA TYR A 61 37.04 11.44 7.79
C TYR A 61 38.45 11.88 7.41
N LEU A 62 39.02 12.85 8.13
CA LEU A 62 40.36 13.39 7.86
C LEU A 62 41.43 12.32 8.08
N ASP A 63 41.34 11.54 9.16
CA ASP A 63 42.28 10.45 9.44
C ASP A 63 42.23 9.38 8.32
N LEU A 64 41.02 8.95 7.93
CA LEU A 64 40.86 7.96 6.87
C LEU A 64 41.28 8.47 5.48
N LEU A 65 41.17 9.78 5.24
CA LEU A 65 41.58 10.42 3.99
C LEU A 65 43.10 10.54 3.90
N GLU A 66 43.77 10.93 4.99
CA GLU A 66 45.24 10.94 5.10
C GLU A 66 45.80 9.54 4.81
N GLU A 67 45.31 8.52 5.51
CA GLU A 67 45.71 7.12 5.26
C GLU A 67 45.46 6.68 3.81
N PHE A 68 44.36 7.15 3.20
CA PHE A 68 44.03 6.80 1.83
C PHE A 68 45.02 7.45 0.84
N PHE A 69 45.37 8.72 1.05
CA PHE A 69 46.36 9.41 0.22
C PHE A 69 47.77 8.83 0.39
N GLU A 70 48.15 8.43 1.60
CA GLU A 70 49.41 7.73 1.85
C GLU A 70 49.46 6.38 1.13
N ALA A 71 48.37 5.60 1.15
CA ALA A 71 48.29 4.33 0.44
C ALA A 71 48.41 4.48 -1.08
N LEU A 72 47.86 5.58 -1.63
CA LEU A 72 47.97 5.90 -3.06
C LEU A 72 49.39 6.28 -3.49
N ASP A 73 50.19 6.84 -2.59
CA ASP A 73 51.55 7.32 -2.87
C ASP A 73 52.66 6.40 -2.32
N SER A 74 52.34 5.12 -2.11
CA SER A 74 53.29 4.11 -1.58
C SER A 74 54.58 3.93 -2.42
N GLU A 75 54.57 4.38 -3.69
CA GLU A 75 55.74 4.39 -4.58
C GLU A 75 56.30 5.80 -4.89
N GLY A 76 55.76 6.87 -4.32
CA GLY A 76 56.23 8.26 -4.51
C GLY A 76 56.07 8.81 -5.93
N LYS A 77 55.14 8.26 -6.72
CA LYS A 77 54.93 8.60 -8.15
C LYS A 77 53.59 9.30 -8.40
N LEU A 78 52.81 9.58 -7.36
CA LEU A 78 51.49 10.16 -7.52
C LEU A 78 51.60 11.65 -7.89
N ASN A 79 50.96 12.05 -8.98
CA ASN A 79 50.88 13.47 -9.34
C ASN A 79 49.93 14.18 -8.35
N ILE A 80 50.51 14.91 -7.40
CA ILE A 80 49.78 15.59 -6.31
C ILE A 80 48.70 16.55 -6.84
N PRO A 81 48.98 17.47 -7.79
CA PRO A 81 47.93 18.29 -8.41
C PRO A 81 46.79 17.46 -9.01
N LEU A 82 47.11 16.41 -9.77
CA LEU A 82 46.10 15.54 -10.37
C LEU A 82 45.27 14.82 -9.32
N ARG A 83 45.89 14.39 -8.21
CA ARG A 83 45.20 13.78 -7.07
C ARG A 83 44.14 14.72 -6.50
N ASP A 84 44.56 15.93 -6.17
CA ASP A 84 43.73 16.90 -5.45
C ASP A 84 42.53 17.36 -6.29
N TYR A 85 42.74 17.68 -7.57
CA TYR A 85 41.65 18.01 -8.49
C TYR A 85 40.69 16.84 -8.72
N SER A 86 41.22 15.64 -8.95
CA SER A 86 40.36 14.48 -9.22
C SER A 86 39.52 14.10 -8.01
N TRP A 87 40.06 14.27 -6.79
CA TRP A 87 39.33 14.03 -5.55
C TRP A 87 38.22 15.07 -5.32
N SER A 88 38.50 16.36 -5.50
CA SER A 88 37.49 17.44 -5.39
C SER A 88 36.35 17.21 -6.40
N TRP A 89 36.67 16.98 -7.68
CA TRP A 89 35.65 16.72 -8.70
C TRP A 89 34.83 15.45 -8.45
N PHE A 90 35.43 14.43 -7.82
CA PHE A 90 34.71 13.23 -7.44
C PHE A 90 33.70 13.47 -6.30
N ILE A 91 34.08 14.23 -5.28
CA ILE A 91 33.18 14.63 -4.19
C ILE A 91 32.07 15.55 -4.73
N GLU A 92 32.39 16.47 -5.63
CA GLU A 92 31.46 17.38 -6.29
C GLU A 92 30.59 16.71 -7.38
N ARG A 93 30.76 15.39 -7.59
CA ARG A 93 29.98 14.57 -8.56
C ARG A 93 30.20 14.93 -10.03
N GLN A 94 31.29 15.63 -10.33
CA GLN A 94 31.72 15.96 -11.68
C GLN A 94 32.54 14.82 -12.32
N LEU A 95 33.05 13.90 -11.50
CA LEU A 95 33.89 12.79 -11.93
C LEU A 95 33.31 11.44 -11.50
N SER A 96 33.37 10.42 -12.36
CA SER A 96 32.93 9.06 -12.03
C SER A 96 34.02 8.25 -11.31
N LEU A 97 33.64 7.17 -10.60
CA LEU A 97 34.62 6.30 -9.93
C LEU A 97 35.62 5.66 -10.92
N ASP A 98 35.20 5.37 -12.15
CA ASP A 98 36.08 4.76 -13.16
C ASP A 98 37.14 5.77 -13.61
N GLN A 99 36.75 7.04 -13.79
CA GLN A 99 37.67 8.14 -14.10
C GLN A 99 38.61 8.44 -12.93
N LEU A 100 38.10 8.41 -11.68
CA LEU A 100 38.93 8.60 -10.48
C LEU A 100 39.97 7.47 -10.39
N SER A 101 39.52 6.23 -10.63
CA SER A 101 40.38 5.05 -10.56
C SER A 101 41.49 5.10 -11.60
N ALA A 102 41.20 5.58 -12.80
CA ALA A 102 42.19 5.81 -13.83
C ALA A 102 43.18 6.92 -13.45
N ALA A 103 42.69 8.06 -12.92
CA ALA A 103 43.55 9.16 -12.48
C ALA A 103 44.51 8.75 -11.35
N PHE A 104 44.06 7.87 -10.46
CA PHE A 104 44.86 7.35 -9.36
C PHE A 104 45.64 6.07 -9.71
N SER A 105 45.52 5.55 -10.94
CA SER A 105 46.12 4.27 -11.36
C SER A 105 45.72 3.06 -10.47
N ILE A 106 44.49 3.08 -9.93
CA ILE A 106 43.92 2.05 -9.05
C ILE A 106 42.80 1.23 -9.72
N THR A 107 42.73 1.19 -11.05
CA THR A 107 41.67 0.50 -11.80
C THR A 107 41.52 -0.98 -11.43
N ASP A 108 42.62 -1.66 -11.09
CA ASP A 108 42.61 -3.07 -10.67
C ASP A 108 42.54 -3.26 -9.14
N GLN A 109 42.62 -2.18 -8.37
CA GLN A 109 42.67 -2.22 -6.90
C GLN A 109 41.30 -1.96 -6.26
N LYS A 110 40.43 -2.98 -6.31
CA LYS A 110 39.04 -2.90 -5.81
C LYS A 110 38.92 -2.42 -4.35
N HIS A 111 39.90 -2.71 -3.50
CA HIS A 111 39.90 -2.31 -2.10
C HIS A 111 40.08 -0.79 -1.93
N LEU A 112 40.99 -0.16 -2.69
CA LEU A 112 41.18 1.30 -2.69
C LEU A 112 39.98 2.01 -3.31
N GLN A 113 39.40 1.47 -4.38
CA GLN A 113 38.15 1.99 -4.95
C GLN A 113 37.01 1.99 -3.93
N ASN A 114 36.89 0.93 -3.13
CA ASN A 114 35.90 0.86 -2.06
C ASN A 114 36.18 1.88 -0.95
N LYS A 115 37.47 2.10 -0.59
CA LYS A 115 37.86 3.12 0.40
C LYS A 115 37.50 4.53 -0.09
N ALA A 116 37.84 4.85 -1.34
CA ALA A 116 37.47 6.11 -2.00
C ALA A 116 35.95 6.35 -2.00
N LEU A 117 35.17 5.32 -2.35
CA LEU A 117 33.71 5.40 -2.38
C LEU A 117 33.11 5.66 -1.00
N LYS A 118 33.60 4.96 0.04
CA LYS A 118 33.14 5.15 1.43
C LYS A 118 33.50 6.52 1.98
N LEU A 119 34.69 7.03 1.65
CA LEU A 119 35.15 8.37 2.01
C LEU A 119 34.28 9.45 1.36
N ALA A 120 33.95 9.32 0.08
CA ALA A 120 33.05 10.26 -0.60
C ALA A 120 31.63 10.24 -0.03
N ILE A 121 31.12 9.06 0.37
CA ILE A 121 29.82 8.96 1.05
C ILE A 121 29.86 9.57 2.45
N LEU A 122 30.93 9.35 3.23
CA LEU A 122 31.11 10.02 4.53
C LEU A 122 31.12 11.54 4.37
N ARG A 123 31.81 12.04 3.34
CA ARG A 123 31.95 13.47 3.08
C ARG A 123 30.64 14.14 2.68
N ASN A 124 29.90 13.53 1.75
CA ASN A 124 28.69 14.10 1.18
C ASN A 124 27.42 13.74 1.95
N TYR A 125 27.42 12.60 2.65
CA TYR A 125 26.26 12.09 3.37
C TYR A 125 26.66 11.40 4.69
N PRO A 126 27.25 12.14 5.65
CA PRO A 126 27.82 11.59 6.88
C PRO A 126 26.84 10.72 7.68
N GLN A 127 25.54 11.05 7.65
CA GLN A 127 24.46 10.31 8.31
C GLN A 127 24.28 8.86 7.81
N PHE A 128 24.90 8.48 6.69
CA PHE A 128 24.78 7.16 6.06
C PHE A 128 26.10 6.36 6.07
N HIS A 129 27.19 6.90 6.63
CA HIS A 129 28.52 6.31 6.52
C HIS A 129 28.66 4.90 7.11
N ASP A 130 28.12 4.65 8.31
CA ASP A 130 28.26 3.38 9.04
C ASP A 130 27.04 2.45 8.88
N GLN A 131 26.31 2.55 7.76
CA GLN A 131 25.10 1.76 7.53
C GLN A 131 25.39 0.49 6.70
N PRO A 132 25.35 -0.73 7.30
CA PRO A 132 25.74 -1.98 6.63
C PRO A 132 24.83 -2.36 5.45
N GLN A 133 23.60 -1.83 5.39
CA GLN A 133 22.61 -2.05 4.34
C GLN A 133 22.91 -1.30 3.02
N ILE A 134 23.82 -0.31 3.05
CA ILE A 134 24.13 0.48 1.86
C ILE A 134 25.19 -0.26 1.05
N THR A 135 24.77 -0.78 -0.12
CA THR A 135 25.67 -1.52 -1.01
C THR A 135 26.55 -0.60 -1.86
N ARG A 136 27.67 -1.12 -2.39
CA ARG A 136 28.54 -0.42 -3.37
C ARG A 136 27.75 0.16 -4.55
N ALA A 137 26.78 -0.57 -5.08
CA ALA A 137 25.94 -0.12 -6.20
C ALA A 137 25.07 1.08 -5.82
N THR A 138 24.52 1.09 -4.60
CA THR A 138 23.71 2.20 -4.07
C THR A 138 24.56 3.46 -3.87
N MET A 139 25.76 3.31 -3.28
CA MET A 139 26.70 4.43 -3.10
C MET A 139 27.06 5.08 -4.45
N LEU A 140 27.36 4.27 -5.46
CA LEU A 140 27.65 4.75 -6.82
C LEU A 140 26.46 5.50 -7.43
N ARG A 141 25.24 4.98 -7.24
CA ARG A 141 24.03 5.63 -7.75
C ARG A 141 23.77 6.97 -7.05
N ALA A 142 24.05 7.06 -5.76
CA ALA A 142 23.90 8.30 -4.99
C ALA A 142 24.91 9.38 -5.38
N LEU A 143 26.16 9.00 -5.69
CA LEU A 143 27.19 9.92 -6.17
C LEU A 143 26.99 10.35 -7.63
N ARG A 144 26.27 9.56 -8.44
CA ARG A 144 25.87 9.92 -9.81
C ARG A 144 24.59 10.78 -9.87
N ALA A 145 23.97 11.06 -8.74
CA ALA A 145 22.73 11.84 -8.67
C ALA A 145 22.96 13.30 -9.06
N LYS A 146 21.96 13.93 -9.68
CA LYS A 146 22.07 15.30 -10.21
C LYS A 146 22.05 16.36 -9.11
N SER A 147 21.54 16.03 -7.92
CA SER A 147 21.50 16.92 -6.76
C SER A 147 21.72 16.16 -5.45
N GLU A 148 22.08 16.88 -4.38
CA GLU A 148 22.32 16.30 -3.05
C GLU A 148 21.04 15.69 -2.47
N GLU A 149 19.90 16.32 -2.71
CA GLU A 149 18.59 15.81 -2.28
C GLU A 149 18.25 14.50 -3.00
N GLU A 150 18.62 14.35 -4.27
CA GLU A 150 18.39 13.13 -5.04
C GLU A 150 19.29 11.99 -4.56
N GLY A 151 20.58 12.24 -4.34
CA GLY A 151 21.49 11.24 -3.79
C GLY A 151 21.13 10.86 -2.36
N CYS A 152 20.70 11.81 -1.54
CA CYS A 152 20.17 11.57 -0.21
C CYS A 152 18.89 10.71 -0.26
N ARG A 153 17.97 10.97 -1.21
CA ARG A 153 16.79 10.12 -1.44
C ARG A 153 17.18 8.68 -1.79
N ILE A 154 18.14 8.50 -2.69
CA ILE A 154 18.63 7.17 -3.10
C ILE A 154 19.17 6.39 -1.90
N LEU A 155 19.98 7.03 -1.06
CA LEU A 155 20.52 6.40 0.15
C LEU A 155 19.40 6.12 1.15
N LYS A 156 18.51 7.08 1.43
CA LYS A 156 17.37 6.92 2.35
C LYS A 156 16.44 5.77 1.98
N THR A 157 16.17 5.55 0.69
CA THR A 157 15.31 4.45 0.22
C THR A 157 15.89 3.08 0.57
N VAL A 158 17.22 2.96 0.64
CA VAL A 158 17.94 1.72 0.98
C VAL A 158 18.31 1.64 2.47
N SER A 159 18.54 2.79 3.11
CA SER A 159 18.77 2.96 4.54
C SER A 159 17.53 2.68 5.38
N ARG A 160 16.33 2.84 4.80
CA ARG A 160 15.14 2.21 5.32
C ARG A 160 15.39 0.71 5.25
N PRO A 161 15.50 -0.04 6.36
CA PRO A 161 15.24 -1.47 6.28
C PRO A 161 13.90 -1.57 5.55
N GLY A 162 13.81 -2.48 4.57
CA GLY A 162 12.63 -2.60 3.72
C GLY A 162 11.36 -2.39 4.57
N LEU A 163 10.37 -1.65 4.06
CA LEU A 163 9.16 -1.30 4.81
C LEU A 163 8.33 -2.53 5.31
N PHE A 164 8.86 -3.74 5.15
CA PHE A 164 8.60 -4.90 5.98
C PHE A 164 9.67 -4.96 7.07
N SER A 165 9.30 -4.57 8.30
CA SER A 165 10.14 -4.81 9.47
C SER A 165 10.68 -6.24 9.45
N SER A 166 11.81 -6.48 10.10
CA SER A 166 12.40 -7.81 10.27
C SER A 166 11.45 -8.89 10.85
N ARG A 167 10.21 -8.51 11.24
CA ARG A 167 9.15 -9.39 11.74
C ARG A 167 8.09 -9.75 10.71
N VAL A 168 7.87 -8.94 9.66
CA VAL A 168 6.89 -9.24 8.62
C VAL A 168 7.55 -10.05 7.51
N SER A 169 7.31 -11.36 7.51
CA SER A 169 7.88 -12.25 6.49
C SER A 169 7.23 -11.97 5.14
N GLY A 170 7.99 -11.34 4.24
CA GLY A 170 7.58 -11.17 2.84
C GLY A 170 7.25 -12.51 2.17
N ASN A 171 7.87 -13.62 2.61
CA ASN A 171 7.57 -14.96 2.09
C ASN A 171 6.21 -15.47 2.57
N VAL A 172 5.82 -15.22 3.83
CA VAL A 172 4.47 -15.54 4.32
C VAL A 172 3.41 -14.76 3.56
N ILE A 173 3.62 -13.45 3.34
CA ILE A 173 2.69 -12.64 2.55
C ILE A 173 2.53 -13.23 1.15
N LYS A 174 3.64 -13.58 0.48
CA LYS A 174 3.62 -14.22 -0.84
C LYS A 174 2.84 -15.55 -0.82
N LYS A 175 3.06 -16.40 0.19
CA LYS A 175 2.33 -17.66 0.34
C LYS A 175 0.82 -17.44 0.49
N GLY A 176 0.41 -16.41 1.23
CA GLY A 176 -1.00 -15.99 1.32
C GLY A 176 -1.59 -15.61 -0.03
N TYR A 177 -0.83 -14.91 -0.87
CA TYR A 177 -1.22 -14.58 -2.24
C TYR A 177 -1.36 -15.81 -3.16
N ASP A 178 -0.73 -16.94 -2.82
CA ASP A 178 -0.77 -18.20 -3.57
C ASP A 178 -1.83 -19.17 -3.05
N SER A 179 -2.39 -18.89 -1.87
CA SER A 179 -3.45 -19.71 -1.29
C SER A 179 -4.73 -19.73 -2.13
N ASN A 180 -5.61 -20.70 -1.87
CA ASN A 180 -6.86 -20.87 -2.59
C ASN A 180 -7.71 -19.58 -2.55
N PHE A 181 -8.29 -19.21 -3.69
CA PHE A 181 -9.21 -18.09 -3.76
C PHE A 181 -10.56 -18.48 -3.14
N LEU A 182 -10.95 -17.79 -2.08
CA LEU A 182 -12.17 -18.10 -1.36
C LEU A 182 -13.38 -17.43 -2.03
N ARG A 183 -14.53 -18.12 -2.00
CA ARG A 183 -15.80 -17.62 -2.54
C ARG A 183 -15.72 -17.19 -4.01
N SER A 184 -14.94 -17.93 -4.83
CA SER A 184 -14.75 -17.65 -6.26
C SER A 184 -16.08 -17.52 -7.00
N GLU A 185 -17.02 -18.44 -6.77
CA GLU A 185 -18.33 -18.42 -7.41
C GLU A 185 -19.16 -17.17 -7.12
N MET A 186 -18.94 -16.50 -6.00
CA MET A 186 -19.66 -15.27 -5.64
C MET A 186 -18.93 -14.02 -6.13
N ILE A 187 -17.59 -14.00 -6.07
CA ILE A 187 -16.81 -12.79 -6.36
C ILE A 187 -16.45 -12.72 -7.85
N VAL A 188 -15.92 -13.81 -8.41
CA VAL A 188 -15.41 -13.85 -9.78
C VAL A 188 -16.57 -13.82 -10.77
N SER A 189 -17.62 -14.61 -10.53
CA SER A 189 -18.78 -14.68 -11.44
C SER A 189 -19.48 -13.34 -11.59
N THR A 190 -19.74 -12.63 -10.49
CA THR A 190 -20.44 -11.34 -10.49
C THR A 190 -19.66 -10.29 -11.27
N ILE A 191 -18.34 -10.25 -11.09
CA ILE A 191 -17.51 -9.25 -11.78
C ILE A 191 -17.31 -9.63 -13.25
N LEU A 192 -17.15 -10.91 -13.58
CA LEU A 192 -17.11 -11.37 -14.98
C LEU A 192 -18.43 -11.07 -15.70
N GLN A 193 -19.57 -11.32 -15.07
CA GLN A 193 -20.89 -10.99 -15.62
C GLN A 193 -21.00 -9.49 -15.90
N LYS A 194 -20.58 -8.64 -14.94
CA LYS A 194 -20.59 -7.19 -15.12
C LYS A 194 -19.68 -6.75 -16.28
N LEU A 195 -18.50 -7.35 -16.43
CA LEU A 195 -17.58 -7.06 -17.53
C LEU A 195 -18.14 -7.54 -18.89
N ASP A 196 -18.85 -8.66 -18.93
CA ASP A 196 -19.53 -9.15 -20.14
C ASP A 196 -20.70 -8.23 -20.53
N GLU A 197 -21.46 -7.74 -19.55
CA GLU A 197 -22.48 -6.73 -19.78
C GLU A 197 -21.87 -5.44 -20.36
N TYR A 198 -20.72 -4.99 -19.83
CA TYR A 198 -19.99 -3.86 -20.36
C TYR A 198 -19.47 -4.10 -21.78
N SER A 199 -18.92 -5.28 -22.07
CA SER A 199 -18.47 -5.60 -23.43
C SER A 199 -19.62 -5.67 -24.43
N LYS A 200 -20.81 -6.13 -24.02
CA LYS A 200 -22.02 -6.15 -24.87
C LYS A 200 -22.58 -4.76 -25.16
N GLN A 201 -22.48 -3.86 -24.18
CA GLN A 201 -22.94 -2.48 -24.28
C GLN A 201 -21.97 -1.59 -25.05
N TRP A 202 -20.69 -1.97 -25.13
CA TRP A 202 -19.67 -1.22 -25.87
C TRP A 202 -20.10 -1.04 -27.32
N LYS A 203 -20.40 0.21 -27.71
CA LYS A 203 -20.66 0.64 -29.09
C LYS A 203 -20.23 2.10 -29.24
N THR A 204 -19.76 2.45 -30.44
CA THR A 204 -19.54 3.86 -30.81
C THR A 204 -20.84 4.41 -31.43
N PRO A 205 -21.24 5.66 -31.13
CA PRO A 205 -20.56 6.66 -30.29
C PRO A 205 -21.01 6.68 -28.81
N ASP A 206 -21.80 5.71 -28.36
CA ASP A 206 -22.42 5.71 -27.01
C ASP A 206 -21.37 5.79 -25.89
N TYR A 207 -20.30 5.00 -26.00
CA TYR A 207 -19.19 4.98 -25.06
C TYR A 207 -17.89 5.50 -25.70
N TYR A 208 -16.96 6.02 -24.88
CA TYR A 208 -15.66 6.52 -25.36
C TYR A 208 -14.73 5.39 -25.84
N ALA A 209 -14.54 4.33 -25.06
CA ALA A 209 -13.68 3.17 -25.36
C ALA A 209 -14.09 1.93 -24.51
N PRO A 210 -13.70 0.69 -24.89
CA PRO A 210 -14.07 -0.53 -24.17
C PRO A 210 -13.21 -0.73 -22.91
N TYR A 211 -13.34 0.16 -21.92
CA TYR A 211 -12.66 0.02 -20.64
C TYR A 211 -13.51 0.43 -19.43
N ALA A 212 -13.16 -0.14 -18.28
CA ALA A 212 -13.63 0.32 -16.97
C ALA A 212 -12.47 0.38 -15.97
N ALA A 213 -12.60 1.19 -14.92
CA ALA A 213 -11.64 1.25 -13.83
C ALA A 213 -11.99 0.24 -12.73
N LEU A 214 -11.00 -0.47 -12.18
CA LEU A 214 -11.11 -1.29 -10.97
C LEU A 214 -10.42 -0.58 -9.81
N ILE A 215 -11.22 0.00 -8.92
CA ILE A 215 -10.74 0.85 -7.82
C ILE A 215 -10.92 0.14 -6.48
N GLY A 216 -9.92 0.23 -5.63
CA GLY A 216 -10.05 -0.21 -4.25
C GLY A 216 -8.74 -0.10 -3.49
N PRO A 217 -8.78 -0.15 -2.16
CA PRO A 217 -7.58 -0.04 -1.34
C PRO A 217 -6.57 -1.15 -1.63
N SER A 218 -5.33 -0.96 -1.19
CA SER A 218 -4.39 -2.07 -1.11
C SER A 218 -4.99 -3.19 -0.26
N MET A 219 -4.71 -4.45 -0.61
CA MET A 219 -5.13 -5.67 0.14
C MET A 219 -6.58 -6.12 -0.03
N CYS A 220 -7.44 -5.41 -0.77
CA CYS A 220 -8.80 -5.89 -1.09
C CYS A 220 -8.87 -6.98 -2.18
N GLY A 221 -7.72 -7.49 -2.64
CA GLY A 221 -7.68 -8.61 -3.57
C GLY A 221 -7.76 -8.29 -5.07
N LYS A 222 -7.71 -7.01 -5.50
CA LYS A 222 -7.78 -6.61 -6.94
C LYS A 222 -6.93 -7.47 -7.89
N THR A 223 -5.61 -7.53 -7.66
CA THR A 223 -4.71 -8.31 -8.51
C THR A 223 -5.04 -9.80 -8.46
N ARG A 224 -5.34 -10.34 -7.26
CA ARG A 224 -5.66 -11.75 -7.08
C ARG A 224 -6.97 -12.12 -7.79
N LEU A 225 -7.96 -11.24 -7.80
CA LEU A 225 -9.21 -11.39 -8.56
C LEU A 225 -8.93 -11.55 -10.05
N LEU A 226 -8.06 -10.71 -10.63
CA LEU A 226 -7.70 -10.81 -12.06
C LEU A 226 -6.99 -12.13 -12.41
N MET A 227 -6.16 -12.62 -11.49
CA MET A 227 -5.51 -13.92 -11.65
C MET A 227 -6.48 -15.10 -11.49
N GLU A 228 -7.56 -14.92 -10.73
CA GLU A 228 -8.61 -15.94 -10.64
C GLU A 228 -9.49 -15.91 -11.90
N MET A 229 -9.82 -14.72 -12.42
CA MET A 229 -10.54 -14.54 -13.68
C MET A 229 -9.83 -15.20 -14.87
N SER A 230 -8.49 -15.28 -14.84
CA SER A 230 -7.72 -15.89 -15.92
C SER A 230 -7.91 -17.41 -16.04
N GLN A 231 -8.57 -18.04 -15.06
CA GLN A 231 -9.01 -19.44 -15.16
C GLN A 231 -10.30 -19.60 -15.98
N HIS A 232 -11.03 -18.51 -16.24
CA HIS A 232 -12.33 -18.52 -16.92
C HIS A 232 -12.32 -17.85 -18.29
N ILE A 233 -11.45 -16.85 -18.49
CA ILE A 233 -11.26 -16.13 -19.76
C ILE A 233 -9.76 -15.90 -20.00
N CYS A 234 -9.38 -15.48 -21.21
CA CYS A 234 -7.99 -15.11 -21.49
C CYS A 234 -7.72 -13.72 -20.89
N VAL A 235 -6.86 -13.66 -19.87
CA VAL A 235 -6.43 -12.40 -19.26
C VAL A 235 -5.01 -12.09 -19.72
N ILE A 236 -4.83 -10.89 -20.28
CA ILE A 236 -3.52 -10.30 -20.59
C ILE A 236 -3.21 -9.33 -19.46
N PHE A 237 -2.47 -9.80 -18.45
CA PHE A 237 -2.14 -9.00 -17.27
C PHE A 237 -0.80 -8.29 -17.43
N ILE A 238 -0.78 -6.96 -17.23
CA ILE A 238 0.44 -6.14 -17.30
C ILE A 238 0.47 -5.17 -16.12
N CYS A 239 1.47 -5.30 -15.24
CA CYS A 239 1.68 -4.39 -14.12
C CYS A 239 2.66 -3.26 -14.48
N LEU A 240 2.19 -2.01 -14.44
CA LEU A 240 2.90 -0.81 -14.88
C LEU A 240 3.67 -0.09 -13.74
N ARG A 241 3.82 -0.75 -12.60
CA ARG A 241 4.55 -0.27 -11.40
C ARG A 241 5.94 0.28 -11.74
N PRO A 242 6.45 1.35 -11.10
CA PRO A 242 7.81 1.88 -11.35
C PRO A 242 8.93 0.84 -11.23
N THR A 243 10.04 1.04 -11.96
CA THR A 243 11.19 0.12 -12.01
C THR A 243 11.92 -0.04 -10.69
N ASP A 244 11.82 0.93 -9.78
CA ASP A 244 12.43 0.95 -8.45
C ASP A 244 11.50 0.42 -7.35
N SER A 245 10.27 0.02 -7.70
CA SER A 245 9.30 -0.42 -6.70
C SER A 245 9.52 -1.86 -6.27
N THR A 246 9.55 -2.09 -4.96
CA THR A 246 9.58 -3.43 -4.34
C THR A 246 8.17 -3.98 -4.08
N GLY A 247 7.14 -3.31 -4.60
CA GLY A 247 5.74 -3.68 -4.40
C GLY A 247 5.35 -4.95 -5.14
N TYR A 248 4.24 -5.55 -4.71
CA TYR A 248 3.70 -6.78 -5.29
C TYR A 248 2.30 -6.53 -5.87
N PRO A 249 1.96 -7.02 -7.08
CA PRO A 249 2.79 -7.82 -7.99
C PRO A 249 3.99 -7.04 -8.57
N PRO A 250 5.05 -7.75 -9.03
CA PRO A 250 6.21 -7.11 -9.66
C PRO A 250 5.82 -6.40 -10.96
N ARG A 251 6.64 -5.45 -11.40
CA ARG A 251 6.49 -4.80 -12.72
C ARG A 251 6.61 -5.85 -13.83
N SER A 252 5.68 -5.83 -14.77
CA SER A 252 5.72 -6.68 -15.96
C SER A 252 6.82 -6.23 -16.93
N ALA A 253 7.49 -7.17 -17.61
CA ALA A 253 8.53 -6.83 -18.59
C ALA A 253 7.99 -5.99 -19.77
N LEU A 254 6.72 -6.16 -20.15
CA LEU A 254 6.04 -5.35 -21.17
C LEU A 254 5.72 -3.91 -20.75
N ALA A 255 5.87 -3.57 -19.47
CA ALA A 255 5.56 -2.24 -18.99
C ALA A 255 6.46 -1.16 -19.61
N ASP A 256 7.69 -1.51 -19.99
CA ASP A 256 8.61 -0.56 -20.67
C ASP A 256 8.15 -0.27 -22.10
N THR A 257 7.58 -1.28 -22.78
CA THR A 257 7.00 -1.12 -24.13
C THR A 257 5.79 -0.19 -24.10
N LEU A 258 4.89 -0.35 -23.13
CA LEU A 258 3.70 0.51 -22.99
C LEU A 258 4.01 1.93 -22.47
N LEU A 259 5.12 2.11 -21.74
CA LEU A 259 5.52 3.40 -21.15
C LEU A 259 6.71 4.07 -21.87
N LYS A 260 7.06 3.61 -23.08
CA LYS A 260 8.21 4.10 -23.85
C LYS A 260 8.18 5.63 -23.99
N LYS A 261 9.33 6.28 -23.70
CA LYS A 261 9.45 7.75 -23.66
C LYS A 261 9.47 8.40 -25.04
N ASP A 262 10.16 7.78 -26.00
CA ASP A 262 10.46 8.37 -27.31
C ASP A 262 9.50 7.93 -28.43
N ALA A 263 8.39 7.29 -28.10
CA ALA A 263 7.46 6.76 -29.11
C ALA A 263 6.69 7.85 -29.89
N GLY A 264 6.81 9.13 -29.47
CA GLY A 264 5.83 10.15 -29.78
C GLY A 264 4.46 9.75 -29.22
N ASN A 265 3.57 10.71 -28.96
CA ASN A 265 2.18 10.37 -28.61
C ASN A 265 1.39 9.89 -29.85
N SER A 266 1.96 8.98 -30.64
CA SER A 266 1.38 8.53 -31.90
C SER A 266 0.43 7.34 -31.66
N GLU A 267 -0.81 7.49 -32.11
CA GLU A 267 -1.82 6.42 -32.13
C GLU A 267 -1.31 5.19 -32.90
N THR A 268 -0.51 5.41 -33.95
CA THR A 268 0.13 4.34 -34.72
C THR A 268 0.98 3.44 -33.84
N TYR A 269 1.71 3.98 -32.85
CA TYR A 269 2.55 3.18 -31.97
C TYR A 269 1.71 2.26 -31.08
N TYR A 270 0.68 2.78 -30.42
CA TYR A 270 -0.19 1.96 -29.58
C TYR A 270 -0.99 0.95 -30.40
N ASN A 271 -1.42 1.30 -31.61
CA ASN A 271 -2.02 0.35 -32.56
C ASN A 271 -1.06 -0.81 -32.87
N SER A 272 0.22 -0.53 -33.16
CA SER A 272 1.22 -1.59 -33.39
C SER A 272 1.47 -2.44 -32.16
N VAL A 273 1.58 -1.84 -30.96
CA VAL A 273 1.77 -2.56 -29.70
C VAL A 273 0.60 -3.48 -29.39
N LEU A 274 -0.63 -2.97 -29.53
CA LEU A 274 -1.84 -3.77 -29.32
C LEU A 274 -1.98 -4.87 -30.38
N ALA A 275 -1.71 -4.57 -31.65
CA ALA A 275 -1.72 -5.56 -32.72
C ALA A 275 -0.73 -6.70 -32.43
N ALA A 276 0.50 -6.38 -32.03
CA ALA A 276 1.50 -7.38 -31.67
C ALA A 276 1.06 -8.23 -30.46
N ILE A 277 0.50 -7.62 -29.42
CA ILE A 277 -0.05 -8.35 -28.26
C ILE A 277 -1.15 -9.33 -28.70
N PHE A 278 -2.11 -8.87 -29.50
CA PHE A 278 -3.22 -9.71 -29.96
C PHE A 278 -2.78 -10.79 -30.94
N GLN A 279 -1.79 -10.51 -31.80
CA GLN A 279 -1.21 -11.51 -32.69
C GLN A 279 -0.51 -12.62 -31.92
N VAL A 280 0.24 -12.30 -30.85
CA VAL A 280 0.84 -13.32 -29.97
C VAL A 280 -0.22 -14.19 -29.31
N VAL A 281 -1.33 -13.61 -28.86
CA VAL A 281 -2.49 -14.36 -28.34
C VAL A 281 -3.02 -15.32 -29.41
N ALA A 282 -3.26 -14.81 -30.62
CA ALA A 282 -3.77 -15.60 -31.74
C ALA A 282 -2.83 -16.76 -32.10
N ASP A 283 -1.54 -16.48 -32.24
CA ASP A 283 -0.51 -17.46 -32.59
C ASP A 283 -0.35 -18.51 -31.48
N PHE A 284 -0.49 -18.14 -30.21
CA PHE A 284 -0.46 -19.07 -29.10
C PHE A 284 -1.63 -20.07 -29.17
N PHE A 285 -2.87 -19.60 -29.23
CA PHE A 285 -4.04 -20.48 -29.23
C PHE A 285 -4.19 -21.27 -30.55
N ASN A 286 -3.75 -20.71 -31.68
CA ASN A 286 -3.69 -21.43 -32.95
C ASN A 286 -2.61 -22.53 -32.94
N ARG A 287 -1.46 -22.31 -32.28
CA ARG A 287 -0.46 -23.36 -32.06
C ARG A 287 -1.04 -24.50 -31.23
N GLN A 288 -1.67 -24.18 -30.09
CA GLN A 288 -2.36 -25.20 -29.29
C GLN A 288 -3.34 -26.02 -30.12
N ASN A 289 -4.14 -25.38 -30.98
CA ASN A 289 -5.09 -26.09 -31.83
C ASN A 289 -4.39 -27.04 -32.83
N ARG A 290 -3.29 -26.61 -33.45
CA ARG A 290 -2.50 -27.47 -34.33
C ARG A 290 -1.85 -28.64 -33.57
N ASP A 291 -1.34 -28.39 -32.38
CA ASP A 291 -0.71 -29.42 -31.55
C ASP A 291 -1.74 -30.45 -31.07
N MET A 292 -2.95 -30.01 -30.67
CA MET A 292 -4.09 -30.89 -30.38
C MET A 292 -4.42 -31.82 -31.55
N ILE A 293 -4.55 -31.27 -32.76
CA ILE A 293 -4.83 -32.04 -33.98
C ILE A 293 -3.70 -33.03 -34.28
N LYS A 294 -2.45 -32.60 -34.16
CA LYS A 294 -1.26 -33.43 -34.46
C LYS A 294 -1.06 -34.56 -33.46
N GLU A 295 -1.31 -34.31 -32.18
CA GLU A 295 -1.12 -35.27 -31.09
C GLU A 295 -2.36 -36.14 -30.83
N GLY A 296 -3.50 -35.84 -31.48
CA GLY A 296 -4.76 -36.52 -31.24
C GLY A 296 -5.31 -36.31 -29.82
N ARG A 297 -4.92 -35.22 -29.16
CA ARG A 297 -5.33 -34.86 -27.80
C ARG A 297 -6.38 -33.75 -27.84
N PHE A 298 -7.41 -33.87 -26.99
CA PHE A 298 -8.36 -32.78 -26.76
C PHE A 298 -7.99 -32.10 -25.45
N MET A 299 -7.89 -30.77 -25.47
CA MET A 299 -7.72 -29.96 -24.26
C MET A 299 -9.04 -29.27 -23.92
N THR A 300 -9.41 -29.34 -22.65
CA THR A 300 -10.51 -28.58 -22.06
C THR A 300 -10.21 -27.08 -22.09
N LYS A 301 -11.25 -26.25 -21.95
CA LYS A 301 -11.11 -24.79 -21.81
C LYS A 301 -10.12 -24.43 -20.69
N GLN A 302 -10.22 -25.10 -19.55
CA GLN A 302 -9.38 -24.89 -18.37
C GLN A 302 -7.91 -25.23 -18.66
N GLU A 303 -7.63 -26.34 -19.35
CA GLU A 303 -6.26 -26.71 -19.72
C GLU A 303 -5.63 -25.71 -20.68
N ARG A 304 -6.38 -25.25 -21.69
CA ARG A 304 -5.88 -24.25 -22.65
C ARG A 304 -5.56 -22.93 -21.98
N LEU A 305 -6.44 -22.44 -21.10
CA LEU A 305 -6.23 -21.22 -20.32
C LEU A 305 -5.09 -21.38 -19.30
N LYS A 306 -4.95 -22.56 -18.68
CA LYS A 306 -3.85 -22.86 -17.77
C LYS A 306 -2.50 -22.76 -18.49
N GLU A 307 -2.35 -23.38 -19.67
CA GLU A 307 -1.13 -23.26 -20.46
C GLU A 307 -0.82 -21.80 -20.86
N TRP A 308 -1.83 -21.01 -21.22
CA TRP A 308 -1.67 -19.57 -21.45
C TRP A 308 -1.17 -18.83 -20.20
N ASN A 309 -1.76 -19.13 -19.05
CA ASN A 309 -1.40 -18.53 -17.76
C ASN A 309 0.01 -18.94 -17.29
N ASP A 310 0.45 -20.15 -17.65
CA ASP A 310 1.81 -20.63 -17.42
C ASP A 310 2.81 -19.93 -18.34
N TYR A 311 2.50 -19.83 -19.64
CA TYR A 311 3.32 -19.12 -20.64
C TYR A 311 3.52 -17.63 -20.29
N THR A 312 2.43 -16.93 -19.97
CA THR A 312 2.47 -15.52 -19.55
C THR A 312 2.86 -15.33 -18.10
N GLN A 313 2.98 -16.41 -17.32
CA GLN A 313 3.33 -16.40 -15.90
C GLN A 313 2.34 -15.59 -15.02
N VAL A 314 1.09 -15.41 -15.44
CA VAL A 314 0.08 -14.59 -14.73
C VAL A 314 -0.48 -15.34 -13.51
N ALA A 315 -1.07 -16.51 -13.76
CA ALA A 315 -1.70 -17.36 -12.74
C ALA A 315 -1.05 -18.74 -12.64
N SER A 316 0.22 -18.85 -13.04
CA SER A 316 0.92 -20.14 -13.03
C SER A 316 0.83 -20.85 -11.68
N LEU A 317 0.37 -22.11 -11.70
CA LEU A 317 0.17 -22.93 -10.49
C LEU A 317 1.48 -23.62 -10.13
N GLY A 318 2.35 -22.91 -9.40
CA GLY A 318 3.46 -23.50 -8.65
C GLY A 318 4.74 -23.89 -9.41
N SER A 319 4.85 -23.67 -10.72
CA SER A 319 6.10 -23.99 -11.46
C SER A 319 7.19 -22.93 -11.30
N LEU A 320 6.81 -21.66 -11.11
CA LEU A 320 7.71 -20.54 -10.86
C LEU A 320 7.30 -19.73 -9.62
N ASP A 321 8.29 -19.34 -8.82
CA ASP A 321 8.15 -18.27 -7.82
C ASP A 321 7.65 -16.98 -8.51
N ARG A 322 6.60 -16.38 -7.96
CA ARG A 322 5.99 -15.13 -8.46
C ARG A 322 6.97 -13.97 -8.56
N THR A 323 8.02 -13.94 -7.75
CA THR A 323 9.08 -12.91 -7.88
C THR A 323 9.86 -13.02 -9.18
N ARG A 324 9.85 -14.19 -9.82
CA ARG A 324 10.49 -14.46 -11.11
C ARG A 324 9.53 -14.36 -12.29
N ARG A 325 8.23 -14.14 -12.03
CA ARG A 325 7.19 -14.00 -13.05
C ARG A 325 7.20 -12.60 -13.65
N THR A 326 8.16 -12.41 -14.53
CA THR A 326 8.45 -11.14 -15.21
C THR A 326 7.81 -11.06 -16.59
N GLN A 327 7.30 -12.20 -17.12
CA GLN A 327 6.67 -12.30 -18.44
C GLN A 327 7.68 -12.10 -19.60
N GLU A 328 8.96 -12.44 -19.41
CA GLU A 328 10.01 -12.24 -20.42
C GLU A 328 9.77 -13.01 -21.72
N ALA A 329 9.24 -14.24 -21.65
CA ALA A 329 8.91 -15.02 -22.84
C ALA A 329 7.80 -14.33 -23.66
N PHE A 330 6.72 -13.90 -22.99
CA PHE A 330 5.65 -13.16 -23.61
C PHE A 330 6.13 -11.83 -24.20
N LYS A 331 6.96 -11.07 -23.47
CA LYS A 331 7.59 -9.85 -23.97
C LYS A 331 8.40 -10.11 -25.24
N LYS A 332 9.26 -11.14 -25.24
CA LYS A 332 10.13 -11.46 -26.37
C LYS A 332 9.32 -11.73 -27.63
N ASP A 333 8.23 -12.47 -27.51
CA ASP A 333 7.35 -12.78 -28.65
C ASP A 333 6.62 -11.51 -29.13
N VAL A 334 6.13 -10.66 -28.22
CA VAL A 334 5.52 -9.37 -28.59
C VAL A 334 6.52 -8.43 -29.27
N GLU A 335 7.76 -8.36 -28.80
CA GLU A 335 8.83 -7.57 -29.44
C GLU A 335 9.24 -8.14 -30.80
N ALA A 336 9.14 -9.46 -30.99
CA ALA A 336 9.38 -10.10 -32.28
C ALA A 336 8.27 -9.73 -33.26
N GLU A 337 7.00 -9.80 -32.86
CA GLU A 337 5.87 -9.34 -33.68
C GLU A 337 5.97 -7.85 -34.00
N LEU A 338 6.35 -7.00 -33.04
CA LEU A 338 6.55 -5.56 -33.25
C LEU A 338 7.63 -5.21 -34.29
N LYS A 339 8.62 -6.09 -34.47
CA LYS A 339 9.71 -5.90 -35.43
C LYS A 339 9.36 -6.38 -36.83
N LYS A 340 8.29 -7.18 -37.00
CA LYS A 340 7.80 -7.53 -38.33
C LYS A 340 7.25 -6.26 -38.98
N SER A 341 7.48 -6.09 -40.28
CA SER A 341 6.93 -4.97 -41.07
C SER A 341 5.41 -4.86 -40.86
N PRO A 342 4.81 -3.65 -40.96
CA PRO A 342 3.45 -3.38 -40.49
C PRO A 342 2.37 -3.86 -41.46
N ASP A 343 2.45 -5.11 -41.92
CA ASP A 343 1.42 -5.69 -42.79
C ASP A 343 0.16 -6.05 -41.99
N THR A 344 0.29 -6.39 -40.71
CA THR A 344 -0.85 -6.72 -39.85
C THR A 344 -1.40 -5.47 -39.17
N THR A 345 -2.62 -5.11 -39.55
CA THR A 345 -3.37 -4.02 -38.92
C THR A 345 -3.91 -4.44 -37.55
N LEU A 346 -4.20 -3.47 -36.67
CA LEU A 346 -4.86 -3.74 -35.38
C LEU A 346 -6.16 -4.52 -35.57
N HIS A 347 -6.92 -4.20 -36.61
CA HIS A 347 -8.17 -4.89 -36.94
C HIS A 347 -7.96 -6.38 -37.24
N GLU A 348 -6.95 -6.73 -38.04
CA GLU A 348 -6.64 -8.13 -38.38
C GLU A 348 -6.17 -8.90 -37.15
N ALA A 349 -5.29 -8.32 -36.35
CA ALA A 349 -4.79 -8.97 -35.13
C ALA A 349 -5.91 -9.21 -34.10
N VAL A 350 -6.82 -8.24 -33.94
CA VAL A 350 -8.00 -8.38 -33.06
C VAL A 350 -8.94 -9.48 -33.57
N ARG A 351 -9.19 -9.55 -34.88
CA ARG A 351 -10.01 -10.61 -35.47
C ARG A 351 -9.38 -11.98 -35.24
N ALA A 352 -8.09 -12.13 -35.55
CA ALA A 352 -7.36 -13.38 -35.33
C ALA A 352 -7.37 -13.80 -33.85
N MET A 353 -7.23 -12.83 -32.94
CA MET A 353 -7.37 -13.06 -31.50
C MET A 353 -8.78 -13.55 -31.13
N SER A 354 -9.84 -12.89 -31.62
CA SER A 354 -11.24 -13.26 -31.32
C SER A 354 -11.61 -14.65 -31.84
N GLU A 355 -11.13 -15.01 -33.04
CA GLU A 355 -11.33 -16.34 -33.65
C GLU A 355 -10.57 -17.42 -32.86
N SER A 356 -9.29 -17.18 -32.57
CA SER A 356 -8.46 -18.14 -31.82
C SER A 356 -8.96 -18.41 -30.39
N THR A 357 -9.73 -17.48 -29.82
CA THR A 357 -10.29 -17.54 -28.46
C THR A 357 -11.78 -17.89 -28.40
N GLU A 358 -12.39 -18.29 -29.52
CA GLU A 358 -13.81 -18.65 -29.60
C GLU A 358 -14.20 -19.82 -28.69
N PHE A 359 -13.26 -20.72 -28.38
CA PHE A 359 -13.49 -21.82 -27.44
C PHE A 359 -13.85 -21.35 -26.01
N ILE A 360 -13.59 -20.09 -25.65
CA ILE A 360 -13.90 -19.53 -24.33
C ILE A 360 -15.41 -19.34 -24.15
N THR A 361 -16.13 -19.04 -25.23
CA THR A 361 -17.58 -18.81 -25.23
C THR A 361 -18.39 -20.08 -25.41
N ASN A 362 -17.73 -21.23 -25.61
CA ASN A 362 -18.42 -22.52 -25.63
C ASN A 362 -19.02 -22.82 -24.25
N PRO A 363 -20.29 -23.24 -24.20
CA PRO A 363 -20.99 -23.48 -22.94
C PRO A 363 -20.49 -24.78 -22.30
N ASP A 364 -19.40 -24.70 -21.55
CA ASP A 364 -19.15 -25.65 -20.46
C ASP A 364 -19.94 -25.19 -19.23
N GLN A 365 -20.70 -26.11 -18.65
CA GLN A 365 -21.86 -25.92 -17.76
C GLN A 365 -21.68 -25.12 -16.45
N GLU A 366 -20.52 -24.57 -16.10
CA GLU A 366 -20.24 -24.48 -14.66
C GLU A 366 -20.40 -23.12 -13.95
N LEU A 367 -20.43 -21.94 -14.58
CA LEU A 367 -20.51 -20.69 -13.76
C LEU A 367 -21.35 -19.53 -14.32
N ILE A 368 -21.58 -19.46 -15.64
CA ILE A 368 -22.34 -18.37 -16.26
C ILE A 368 -23.42 -19.00 -17.13
N LYS A 369 -24.68 -19.00 -16.65
CA LYS A 369 -25.82 -19.66 -17.31
C LYS A 369 -26.30 -18.94 -18.59
N SER A 370 -25.77 -17.76 -18.88
CA SER A 370 -26.04 -16.97 -20.07
C SER A 370 -24.83 -16.97 -20.99
N GLY A 371 -25.03 -17.09 -22.31
CA GLY A 371 -23.97 -17.00 -23.31
C GLY A 371 -23.10 -15.77 -23.08
N HIS A 372 -21.87 -16.01 -22.65
CA HIS A 372 -20.87 -14.98 -22.39
C HIS A 372 -20.19 -14.62 -23.72
N SER A 373 -20.03 -13.32 -23.98
CA SER A 373 -19.43 -12.78 -25.21
C SER A 373 -17.98 -12.34 -25.01
N LEU A 374 -17.60 -11.97 -23.79
CA LEU A 374 -16.24 -11.57 -23.45
C LEU A 374 -15.29 -12.78 -23.49
N LYS A 375 -14.22 -12.67 -24.28
CA LYS A 375 -13.20 -13.70 -24.49
C LYS A 375 -11.87 -13.28 -23.90
N VAL A 376 -11.50 -12.02 -24.10
CA VAL A 376 -10.18 -11.49 -23.77
C VAL A 376 -10.29 -10.21 -22.94
N LEU A 377 -9.59 -10.19 -21.81
CA LEU A 377 -9.48 -9.05 -20.91
C LEU A 377 -8.03 -8.54 -20.87
N LEU A 378 -7.82 -7.29 -21.27
CA LEU A 378 -6.55 -6.59 -21.05
C LEU A 378 -6.57 -5.92 -19.67
N ALA A 379 -5.78 -6.45 -18.73
CA ALA A 379 -5.71 -5.94 -17.36
C ALA A 379 -4.43 -5.15 -17.13
N LEU A 380 -4.56 -3.84 -16.97
CA LEU A 380 -3.44 -2.94 -16.69
C LEU A 380 -3.43 -2.61 -15.19
N ASP A 381 -2.49 -3.19 -14.44
CA ASP A 381 -2.30 -2.92 -13.01
C ASP A 381 -1.34 -1.75 -12.77
N GLU A 382 -1.55 -1.00 -11.70
CA GLU A 382 -0.93 0.32 -11.44
C GLU A 382 -1.08 1.28 -12.64
N ALA A 383 -2.31 1.33 -13.19
CA ALA A 383 -2.63 2.05 -14.42
C ALA A 383 -2.34 3.55 -14.36
N ARG A 384 -2.21 4.17 -13.17
CA ARG A 384 -1.77 5.58 -13.00
C ARG A 384 -0.50 5.92 -13.77
N ALA A 385 0.36 4.94 -14.05
CA ALA A 385 1.58 5.17 -14.82
C ALA A 385 1.31 5.73 -16.24
N LEU A 386 0.15 5.42 -16.83
CA LEU A 386 -0.27 5.95 -18.14
C LEU A 386 -0.67 7.43 -18.10
N LEU A 387 -0.99 7.96 -16.93
CA LEU A 387 -1.40 9.36 -16.76
C LEU A 387 -0.21 10.34 -16.72
N LYS A 388 1.03 9.86 -16.55
CA LYS A 388 2.21 10.72 -16.44
C LYS A 388 2.61 11.33 -17.79
N THR A 389 2.49 12.66 -17.93
CA THR A 389 3.04 13.46 -19.04
C THR A 389 4.52 13.78 -18.76
N TYR A 390 5.38 13.71 -19.77
CA TYR A 390 6.84 13.92 -19.61
C TYR A 390 7.38 15.11 -20.42
N THR A 391 6.57 15.73 -21.26
CA THR A 391 6.97 16.80 -22.17
C THR A 391 6.14 18.04 -21.89
N VAL A 392 6.82 19.17 -21.70
CA VAL A 392 6.23 20.50 -21.43
C VAL A 392 5.35 20.96 -22.61
N ASP A 393 5.59 20.43 -23.81
CA ASP A 393 4.96 20.88 -25.06
C ASP A 393 3.91 19.93 -25.67
N SER A 394 3.58 18.80 -25.01
CA SER A 394 2.51 17.90 -25.50
C SER A 394 1.41 17.72 -24.46
N GLU A 395 0.26 18.34 -24.68
CA GLU A 395 -0.91 18.25 -23.80
C GLU A 395 -1.58 16.86 -23.78
N GLN A 396 -1.12 15.89 -24.57
CA GLN A 396 -1.72 14.56 -24.65
C GLN A 396 -1.06 13.57 -23.69
N SER A 397 -1.82 13.07 -22.70
CA SER A 397 -1.39 11.98 -21.84
C SER A 397 -1.33 10.66 -22.62
N ARG A 398 -0.38 9.76 -22.29
CA ARG A 398 -0.25 8.44 -22.94
C ARG A 398 -1.55 7.64 -22.89
N PHE A 399 -2.28 7.78 -21.79
CA PHE A 399 -3.61 7.21 -21.61
C PHE A 399 -4.57 7.60 -22.74
N ARG A 400 -4.59 8.87 -23.19
CA ARG A 400 -5.48 9.31 -24.27
C ARG A 400 -5.19 8.57 -25.57
N THR A 401 -3.92 8.46 -25.96
CA THR A 401 -3.51 7.75 -27.18
C THR A 401 -3.82 6.26 -27.10
N PHE A 402 -3.58 5.64 -25.94
CA PHE A 402 -3.99 4.26 -25.67
C PHE A 402 -5.50 4.08 -25.80
N GLY A 403 -6.30 4.97 -25.18
CA GLY A 403 -7.75 4.98 -25.23
C GLY A 403 -8.31 5.08 -26.66
N ARG A 404 -7.72 5.95 -27.49
CA ARG A 404 -8.06 6.06 -28.92
C ARG A 404 -7.78 4.76 -29.68
N SER A 405 -6.67 4.11 -29.37
CA SER A 405 -6.28 2.85 -30.03
C SER A 405 -7.29 1.73 -29.73
N ILE A 406 -7.70 1.56 -28.46
CA ILE A 406 -8.69 0.55 -28.09
C ILE A 406 -10.13 0.91 -28.52
N ARG A 407 -10.43 2.19 -28.77
CA ARG A 407 -11.71 2.64 -29.34
C ARG A 407 -11.95 2.07 -30.74
N ASN A 408 -10.89 1.78 -31.49
CA ASN A 408 -10.97 1.22 -32.83
C ASN A 408 -11.29 -0.30 -32.85
N ILE A 409 -11.54 -0.91 -31.69
CA ILE A 409 -11.87 -2.33 -31.55
C ILE A 409 -13.40 -2.51 -31.57
N ALA A 410 -13.90 -3.33 -32.49
CA ALA A 410 -15.32 -3.60 -32.65
C ALA A 410 -15.91 -4.40 -31.47
N SER A 411 -17.20 -4.20 -31.20
CA SER A 411 -17.90 -4.74 -30.02
C SER A 411 -18.13 -6.24 -30.04
N ASP A 412 -18.21 -6.83 -31.22
CA ASP A 412 -18.39 -8.26 -31.46
C ASP A 412 -17.10 -9.08 -31.30
N MET A 413 -15.97 -8.42 -31.04
CA MET A 413 -14.66 -9.07 -30.90
C MET A 413 -14.44 -9.72 -29.53
N GLY A 414 -15.37 -9.60 -28.59
CA GLY A 414 -15.27 -10.21 -27.27
C GLY A 414 -14.09 -9.67 -26.44
N PHE A 415 -13.76 -8.39 -26.60
CA PHE A 415 -12.62 -7.73 -25.95
C PHE A 415 -13.07 -6.65 -24.95
N PHE A 416 -12.38 -6.56 -23.82
CA PHE A 416 -12.53 -5.44 -22.89
C PHE A 416 -11.22 -5.12 -22.15
N THR A 417 -11.07 -3.88 -21.68
CA THR A 417 -9.91 -3.44 -20.89
C THR A 417 -10.31 -3.11 -19.45
N ILE A 418 -9.51 -3.50 -18.47
CA ILE A 418 -9.67 -3.09 -17.08
C ILE A 418 -8.42 -2.36 -16.58
N LEU A 419 -8.64 -1.16 -16.04
CA LEU A 419 -7.59 -0.29 -15.52
C LEU A 419 -7.61 -0.36 -13.99
N VAL A 420 -6.61 -0.99 -13.39
CA VAL A 420 -6.58 -1.24 -11.95
C VAL A 420 -5.70 -0.22 -11.25
N ASP A 421 -6.24 0.37 -10.19
CA ASP A 421 -5.47 1.28 -9.35
C ASP A 421 -6.02 1.35 -7.92
N THR A 422 -5.28 1.99 -7.00
CA THR A 422 -5.76 2.29 -5.65
C THR A 422 -6.38 3.66 -5.53
N THR A 423 -6.16 4.55 -6.50
CA THR A 423 -6.61 5.94 -6.43
C THR A 423 -7.89 6.15 -7.24
N SER A 424 -8.91 6.74 -6.63
CA SER A 424 -10.08 7.25 -7.37
C SER A 424 -9.74 8.45 -8.27
N HIS A 425 -8.56 9.07 -8.11
CA HIS A 425 -8.00 10.00 -9.10
C HIS A 425 -7.74 9.37 -10.45
N VAL A 426 -7.45 8.09 -10.46
CA VAL A 426 -7.29 7.34 -11.69
C VAL A 426 -8.65 7.11 -12.34
N ALA A 427 -9.68 6.74 -11.57
CA ALA A 427 -11.05 6.74 -12.08
C ALA A 427 -11.46 8.11 -12.62
N ALA A 428 -11.31 9.20 -11.84
CA ALA A 428 -11.67 10.55 -12.29
C ALA A 428 -10.95 10.99 -13.58
N ASN A 429 -9.64 10.73 -13.70
CA ASN A 429 -8.89 11.10 -14.93
C ASN A 429 -9.15 10.16 -16.10
N PHE A 430 -9.54 8.92 -15.82
CA PHE A 430 -10.09 8.01 -16.82
C PHE A 430 -11.58 8.30 -17.09
N SER A 431 -12.22 9.17 -16.29
CA SER A 431 -13.64 9.56 -16.35
C SER A 431 -13.87 10.98 -16.90
N LEU A 432 -12.82 11.73 -17.26
CA LEU A 432 -12.97 13.06 -17.85
C LEU A 432 -13.61 12.95 -19.23
N GLY A 433 -14.93 13.23 -19.30
CA GLY A 433 -15.68 13.31 -20.56
C GLY A 433 -15.15 14.41 -21.48
N SER A 434 -15.35 14.25 -22.79
CA SER A 434 -14.78 15.13 -23.82
C SER A 434 -15.21 16.60 -23.75
N LYS A 435 -16.29 16.93 -23.02
CA LYS A 435 -16.84 18.28 -22.89
C LYS A 435 -15.87 19.29 -22.25
N PHE A 436 -14.86 18.83 -21.53
CA PHE A 436 -13.78 19.67 -20.97
C PHE A 436 -12.41 19.35 -21.60
N ASP A 437 -12.38 18.63 -22.72
CA ASP A 437 -11.17 18.37 -23.49
C ASP A 437 -10.81 19.64 -24.30
N PRO A 438 -9.63 20.25 -24.10
CA PRO A 438 -9.13 21.37 -24.92
C PRO A 438 -9.08 21.04 -26.42
N SER A 439 -9.12 19.75 -26.77
CA SER A 439 -9.05 19.23 -28.14
C SER A 439 -10.37 18.65 -28.67
N ALA A 440 -11.51 18.94 -28.03
CA ALA A 440 -12.83 18.53 -28.52
C ALA A 440 -12.99 18.89 -30.00
N ARG A 441 -12.90 17.87 -30.88
CA ARG A 441 -13.14 18.04 -32.31
C ARG A 441 -14.64 18.25 -32.50
N TYR A 442 -14.99 19.23 -33.32
CA TYR A 442 -16.36 19.57 -33.73
C TYR A 442 -17.15 18.40 -34.39
N ASP A 443 -16.53 17.25 -34.64
CA ASP A 443 -17.12 16.10 -35.35
C ASP A 443 -17.70 15.00 -34.44
N PHE A 444 -17.70 15.16 -33.12
CA PHE A 444 -18.32 14.19 -32.21
C PHE A 444 -19.80 14.50 -31.93
N VAL A 445 -20.71 13.57 -32.27
CA VAL A 445 -22.18 13.75 -32.17
C VAL A 445 -22.82 12.72 -31.20
N GLY A 446 -22.08 12.18 -30.22
CA GLY A 446 -22.56 11.21 -29.23
C GLY A 446 -22.54 11.70 -27.78
N GLU A 447 -23.00 10.86 -26.85
CA GLU A 447 -23.02 11.18 -25.41
C GLU A 447 -21.65 10.98 -24.69
N ASP A 448 -20.68 10.30 -25.32
CA ASP A 448 -19.32 10.06 -24.80
C ASP A 448 -19.33 9.47 -23.36
N GLN A 449 -20.21 8.49 -23.12
CA GLN A 449 -20.35 7.87 -21.80
C GLN A 449 -19.10 7.03 -21.45
N LEU A 450 -18.88 6.85 -20.15
CA LEU A 450 -17.81 6.02 -19.61
C LEU A 450 -18.42 4.93 -18.75
N PHE A 451 -17.89 3.72 -18.85
CA PHE A 451 -18.37 2.62 -18.02
C PHE A 451 -18.10 2.93 -16.55
N ALA A 452 -19.10 2.65 -15.70
CA ALA A 452 -18.99 2.93 -14.28
C ALA A 452 -17.82 2.14 -13.66
N PRO A 453 -17.06 2.76 -12.73
CA PRO A 453 -15.97 2.08 -12.07
C PRO A 453 -16.47 0.88 -11.25
N ILE A 454 -15.68 -0.17 -11.21
CA ILE A 454 -15.89 -1.35 -10.39
C ILE A 454 -15.08 -1.15 -9.11
N TYR A 455 -15.76 -1.11 -7.96
CA TYR A 455 -15.10 -0.96 -6.65
C TYR A 455 -15.60 -1.95 -5.59
N GLU A 456 -16.71 -2.64 -5.86
CA GLU A 456 -17.35 -3.62 -4.97
C GLU A 456 -16.71 -5.00 -5.12
N ILE A 457 -15.54 -5.20 -4.51
CA ILE A 457 -14.91 -6.53 -4.41
C ILE A 457 -15.35 -7.16 -3.09
N ALA A 458 -16.30 -8.09 -3.15
CA ALA A 458 -16.91 -8.77 -2.00
C ALA A 458 -15.97 -9.79 -1.30
N SER A 459 -14.72 -9.41 -1.10
CA SER A 459 -13.67 -10.21 -0.44
C SER A 459 -13.60 -9.99 1.07
N PHE A 460 -14.22 -8.93 1.59
CA PHE A 460 -14.22 -8.64 3.02
C PHE A 460 -14.94 -9.76 3.79
N ASP A 461 -14.36 -10.22 4.89
CA ASP A 461 -14.80 -11.39 5.67
C ASP A 461 -14.83 -12.71 4.89
N ALA A 462 -14.17 -12.82 3.73
CA ALA A 462 -14.16 -14.08 2.97
C ALA A 462 -13.55 -15.26 3.75
N MET A 463 -12.73 -14.98 4.77
CA MET A 463 -12.14 -15.99 5.67
C MET A 463 -12.96 -16.27 6.94
N VAL A 464 -14.02 -15.51 7.21
CA VAL A 464 -14.86 -15.74 8.40
C VAL A 464 -15.63 -17.06 8.21
N PRO A 465 -15.50 -18.02 9.14
CA PRO A 465 -16.28 -19.25 9.11
C PRO A 465 -17.78 -18.96 9.20
N THR A 466 -18.60 -19.82 8.60
CA THR A 466 -20.06 -19.75 8.72
C THR A 466 -20.55 -20.17 10.10
N GLU A 467 -19.78 -20.99 10.81
CA GLU A 467 -20.09 -21.44 12.16
C GLU A 467 -19.60 -20.42 13.20
N PRO A 468 -20.43 -20.05 14.20
CA PRO A 468 -20.03 -19.18 15.29
C PRO A 468 -19.02 -19.87 16.22
N PRO A 469 -18.21 -19.11 16.98
CA PRO A 469 -17.34 -19.70 17.99
C PRO A 469 -18.17 -20.47 19.02
N ARG A 470 -17.69 -21.66 19.40
CA ARG A 470 -18.39 -22.53 20.35
C ARG A 470 -17.94 -22.35 21.78
N SER A 471 -16.72 -21.85 21.97
CA SER A 471 -16.14 -21.68 23.31
C SER A 471 -15.50 -20.31 23.52
N TRP A 472 -15.36 -19.91 24.79
CA TRP A 472 -14.73 -18.65 25.20
C TRP A 472 -13.28 -18.57 24.70
N ARG A 473 -12.54 -19.68 24.75
CA ARG A 473 -11.18 -19.76 24.21
C ARG A 473 -11.14 -19.51 22.71
N GLU A 474 -12.10 -20.05 21.96
CA GLU A 474 -12.22 -19.81 20.52
C GLU A 474 -12.58 -18.35 20.21
N LEU A 475 -13.51 -17.77 20.97
CA LEU A 475 -13.94 -16.37 20.86
C LEU A 475 -12.75 -15.41 20.92
N VAL A 476 -11.85 -15.57 21.89
CA VAL A 476 -10.71 -14.66 22.06
C VAL A 476 -9.46 -15.07 21.28
N SER A 477 -9.54 -16.12 20.46
CA SER A 477 -8.38 -16.65 19.74
C SER A 477 -7.91 -15.70 18.62
N PRO A 478 -6.59 -15.43 18.50
CA PRO A 478 -6.06 -14.58 17.43
C PRO A 478 -6.30 -15.16 16.04
N GLU A 479 -6.25 -16.49 15.90
CA GLU A 479 -6.51 -17.17 14.63
C GLU A 479 -7.88 -16.81 14.06
N ARG A 480 -8.90 -16.80 14.92
CA ARG A 480 -10.27 -16.46 14.55
C ARG A 480 -10.38 -14.96 14.30
N LEU A 481 -9.88 -14.13 15.20
CA LEU A 481 -10.00 -12.67 15.14
C LEU A 481 -9.41 -12.07 13.85
N PHE A 482 -8.27 -12.58 13.39
CA PHE A 482 -7.65 -12.12 12.14
C PHE A 482 -8.39 -12.53 10.86
N LYS A 483 -9.39 -13.41 10.94
CA LYS A 483 -10.26 -13.76 9.80
C LYS A 483 -11.33 -12.69 9.53
N TYR A 484 -11.65 -11.84 10.51
CA TYR A 484 -12.62 -10.75 10.37
C TYR A 484 -11.97 -9.53 9.69
N GLY A 485 -12.53 -9.11 8.56
CA GLY A 485 -12.06 -8.02 7.72
C GLY A 485 -11.30 -8.49 6.48
N TYR A 486 -10.15 -7.87 6.20
CA TYR A 486 -9.36 -8.22 5.02
C TYR A 486 -8.79 -9.65 5.09
N PRO A 487 -9.01 -10.50 4.06
CA PRO A 487 -8.55 -11.90 4.05
C PRO A 487 -7.04 -12.07 4.26
N ILE A 488 -6.23 -11.10 3.84
CA ILE A 488 -4.78 -11.21 3.93
C ILE A 488 -4.26 -11.42 5.36
N PHE A 489 -4.97 -10.91 6.39
CA PHE A 489 -4.54 -11.07 7.78
C PHE A 489 -4.73 -12.50 8.28
N GLY A 490 -5.91 -13.08 8.03
CA GLY A 490 -6.19 -14.48 8.34
C GLY A 490 -5.29 -15.44 7.55
N ALA A 491 -5.04 -15.13 6.27
CA ALA A 491 -4.14 -15.91 5.42
C ALA A 491 -2.69 -15.86 5.94
N TYR A 492 -2.20 -14.66 6.29
CA TYR A 492 -0.89 -14.49 6.90
C TYR A 492 -0.77 -15.31 8.19
N TYR A 493 -1.76 -15.22 9.08
CA TYR A 493 -1.73 -15.95 10.35
C TYR A 493 -1.63 -17.46 10.13
N ARG A 494 -2.53 -18.02 9.30
CA ARG A 494 -2.53 -19.44 8.94
C ARG A 494 -1.18 -19.88 8.39
N ASP A 495 -0.64 -19.13 7.45
CA ASP A 495 0.58 -19.51 6.72
C ASP A 495 1.83 -19.38 7.59
N ALA A 496 1.90 -18.37 8.47
CA ALA A 496 2.98 -18.20 9.42
C ALA A 496 2.98 -19.27 10.52
N ILE A 497 1.79 -19.69 10.99
CA ILE A 497 1.66 -20.83 11.91
C ILE A 497 2.16 -22.13 11.24
N ALA A 498 1.80 -22.35 9.98
CA ALA A 498 2.31 -23.50 9.22
C ALA A 498 3.84 -23.48 9.04
N GLU A 499 4.44 -22.29 9.03
CA GLU A 499 5.90 -22.09 9.04
C GLU A 499 6.52 -22.14 10.46
N LYS A 500 5.75 -22.56 11.48
CA LYS A 500 6.19 -22.69 12.88
C LYS A 500 6.68 -21.39 13.51
N GLN A 501 6.22 -20.23 13.03
CA GLN A 501 6.47 -18.95 13.70
C GLN A 501 5.69 -18.88 15.02
N LYS A 502 6.20 -18.15 16.01
CA LYS A 502 5.52 -18.04 17.31
C LYS A 502 4.28 -17.16 17.19
N PRO A 503 3.13 -17.53 17.79
CA PRO A 503 1.89 -16.74 17.70
C PRO A 503 2.04 -15.26 18.07
N GLU A 504 2.87 -14.94 19.07
CA GLU A 504 3.13 -13.56 19.49
C GLU A 504 3.90 -12.75 18.43
N GLU A 505 4.85 -13.36 17.73
CA GLU A 505 5.61 -12.74 16.65
C GLU A 505 4.70 -12.48 15.44
N ILE A 506 3.86 -13.46 15.10
CA ILE A 506 2.85 -13.35 14.04
C ILE A 506 1.88 -12.21 14.33
N HIS A 507 1.35 -12.16 15.55
CA HIS A 507 0.43 -11.11 15.99
C HIS A 507 1.07 -9.72 15.86
N ASN A 508 2.31 -9.57 16.35
CA ASN A 508 3.02 -8.29 16.25
C ASN A 508 3.29 -7.89 14.80
N ALA A 509 3.64 -8.84 13.93
CA ALA A 509 3.87 -8.59 12.51
C ALA A 509 2.58 -8.16 11.78
N ILE A 510 1.45 -8.81 12.06
CA ILE A 510 0.14 -8.44 11.49
C ILE A 510 -0.27 -7.03 11.95
N LEU A 511 -0.17 -6.72 13.24
CA LEU A 511 -0.53 -5.40 13.75
C LEU A 511 0.39 -4.30 13.21
N GLU A 512 1.67 -4.60 13.02
CA GLU A 512 2.62 -3.68 12.39
C GLU A 512 2.28 -3.44 10.92
N LEU A 513 1.97 -4.50 10.16
CA LEU A 513 1.50 -4.37 8.79
C LEU A 513 0.21 -3.53 8.70
N ALA A 514 -0.77 -3.81 9.57
CA ALA A 514 -2.00 -3.04 9.66
C ALA A 514 -1.74 -1.56 10.01
N HIS A 515 -0.86 -1.30 10.97
CA HIS A 515 -0.46 0.05 11.36
C HIS A 515 0.14 0.82 10.19
N PHE A 516 1.08 0.23 9.44
CA PHE A 516 1.68 0.90 8.28
C PHE A 516 0.68 1.15 7.15
N LYS A 517 -0.32 0.27 6.99
CA LYS A 517 -1.38 0.44 6.00
C LYS A 517 -2.36 1.56 6.37
N LEU A 518 -2.64 1.75 7.65
CA LEU A 518 -3.41 2.90 8.13
C LEU A 518 -2.59 4.19 8.12
N LEU A 519 -1.28 4.14 8.40
CA LEU A 519 -0.41 5.31 8.42
C LEU A 519 -0.21 5.92 7.03
N GLY A 520 -0.24 5.08 5.99
CA GLY A 520 0.01 5.46 4.61
C GLY A 520 1.46 5.88 4.34
N PRO A 521 1.74 6.37 3.11
CA PRO A 521 3.06 6.86 2.75
C PRO A 521 3.36 8.14 3.56
N THR A 522 4.46 8.14 4.31
CA THR A 522 4.93 9.34 5.04
C THR A 522 5.88 10.13 4.16
N GLU A 523 5.49 11.36 3.78
CA GLU A 523 6.39 12.30 3.12
C GLU A 523 7.52 12.70 4.08
N HIS A 524 8.74 12.72 3.57
CA HIS A 524 9.98 12.84 4.36
C HIS A 524 10.21 14.19 5.04
N THR A 525 9.31 15.16 4.84
CA THR A 525 9.38 16.52 5.41
C THR A 525 8.59 16.68 6.71
N GLN A 526 7.69 15.75 7.03
CA GLN A 526 6.92 15.82 8.27
C GLN A 526 7.67 15.09 9.38
N SER A 527 8.03 15.83 10.43
CA SER A 527 8.44 15.25 11.71
C SER A 527 7.44 14.15 12.09
N SER A 528 7.92 12.98 12.51
CA SER A 528 7.09 11.86 12.99
C SER A 528 6.16 12.20 14.16
N ARG A 529 6.17 13.46 14.61
CA ARG A 529 5.36 14.02 15.68
C ARG A 529 4.01 14.60 15.23
N ILE A 530 3.82 14.96 13.95
CA ILE A 530 2.58 15.62 13.50
C ILE A 530 1.70 14.60 12.76
N VAL A 531 0.49 14.37 13.28
CA VAL A 531 -0.53 13.52 12.64
C VAL A 531 -1.27 14.33 11.58
N THR A 532 -1.26 13.89 10.32
CA THR A 532 -2.04 14.54 9.27
C THR A 532 -3.54 14.29 9.43
N LYS A 533 -4.37 15.11 8.77
CA LYS A 533 -5.83 14.91 8.77
C LYS A 533 -6.22 13.52 8.25
N ALA A 534 -5.60 13.04 7.17
CA ALA A 534 -5.89 11.71 6.65
C ALA A 534 -5.45 10.59 7.61
N GLN A 535 -4.28 10.70 8.23
CA GLN A 535 -3.83 9.76 9.25
C GLN A 535 -4.75 9.74 10.47
N ALA A 536 -5.21 10.90 10.93
CA ALA A 536 -6.16 10.99 12.04
C ALA A 536 -7.44 10.20 11.73
N PHE A 537 -8.03 10.41 10.55
CA PHE A 537 -9.22 9.66 10.13
C PHE A 537 -8.94 8.19 9.84
N ALA A 538 -7.75 7.83 9.37
CA ALA A 538 -7.35 6.45 9.17
C ALA A 538 -7.24 5.66 10.48
N PHE A 539 -6.87 6.32 11.59
CA PHE A 539 -6.81 5.68 12.90
C PHE A 539 -8.13 5.82 13.68
N LEU A 540 -8.89 6.91 13.53
CA LEU A 540 -10.22 7.02 14.13
C LEU A 540 -11.26 6.15 13.42
N GLY A 541 -11.15 5.98 12.11
CA GLY A 541 -12.07 5.22 11.26
C GLY A 541 -12.37 3.82 11.78
N PRO A 542 -11.36 2.93 11.86
CA PRO A 542 -11.54 1.57 12.36
C PRO A 542 -11.98 1.48 13.82
N ALA A 543 -11.81 2.55 14.62
CA ALA A 543 -12.07 2.54 16.06
C ALA A 543 -13.46 3.08 16.42
N ILE A 544 -13.88 4.22 15.86
CA ILE A 544 -15.14 4.91 16.20
C ILE A 544 -16.08 5.15 15.00
N GLN A 545 -15.63 4.88 13.77
CA GLN A 545 -16.36 5.14 12.52
C GLN A 545 -16.99 6.55 12.45
N PRO A 546 -16.18 7.62 12.40
CA PRO A 546 -16.70 8.95 12.11
C PRO A 546 -17.21 8.99 10.66
N ARG A 547 -18.30 9.74 10.40
CA ARG A 547 -18.80 9.89 9.03
C ARG A 547 -17.96 10.94 8.31
N ILE A 548 -17.66 10.67 7.05
CA ILE A 548 -16.80 11.53 6.22
C ILE A 548 -17.60 12.00 5.00
N ASN A 549 -18.76 12.61 5.26
CA ASN A 549 -19.63 13.09 4.20
C ASN A 549 -19.04 14.35 3.56
N GLY A 550 -19.19 14.51 2.24
CA GLY A 550 -18.82 15.73 1.51
C GLY A 550 -17.31 16.07 1.45
N ALA A 551 -16.43 15.31 2.11
CA ALA A 551 -14.99 15.54 2.07
C ALA A 551 -14.33 14.75 0.92
N TYR A 552 -14.58 15.18 -0.31
CA TYR A 552 -14.11 14.50 -1.53
C TYR A 552 -12.61 14.17 -1.47
N HIS A 553 -11.74 15.15 -1.27
CA HIS A 553 -10.29 14.93 -1.24
C HIS A 553 -9.84 13.94 -0.15
N LEU A 554 -10.45 14.01 1.03
CA LEU A 554 -10.12 13.14 2.16
C LEU A 554 -10.51 11.69 1.88
N ASN A 555 -11.73 11.44 1.40
CA ASN A 555 -12.18 10.08 1.08
C ASN A 555 -11.26 9.41 0.04
N ARG A 556 -10.80 10.17 -0.95
CA ARG A 556 -9.90 9.67 -1.99
C ARG A 556 -8.54 9.31 -1.43
N GLU A 557 -7.97 10.16 -0.58
CA GLU A 557 -6.69 9.91 0.08
C GLU A 557 -6.79 8.67 0.99
N LEU A 558 -7.89 8.54 1.75
CA LEU A 558 -8.11 7.40 2.63
C LEU A 558 -8.15 6.06 1.87
N ILE A 559 -8.82 6.00 0.71
CA ILE A 559 -8.84 4.80 -0.14
C ILE A 559 -7.46 4.51 -0.72
N ALA A 560 -6.80 5.54 -1.26
CA ALA A 560 -5.55 5.42 -1.98
C ALA A 560 -4.38 5.00 -1.11
N SER A 561 -4.32 5.57 0.10
CA SER A 561 -3.12 5.61 0.93
C SER A 561 -3.32 5.00 2.31
N HIS A 562 -4.56 4.92 2.82
CA HIS A 562 -4.85 4.54 4.20
C HIS A 562 -5.78 3.32 4.34
N SER A 563 -5.93 2.54 3.27
CA SER A 563 -6.70 1.29 3.25
C SER A 563 -8.18 1.42 3.63
N ALA A 564 -8.81 2.59 3.42
CA ALA A 564 -10.27 2.69 3.51
C ALA A 564 -10.94 1.96 2.34
N ILE A 565 -12.07 1.31 2.61
CA ILE A 565 -12.91 0.71 1.58
C ILE A 565 -13.62 1.82 0.83
N CYS A 566 -13.75 1.63 -0.48
CA CYS A 566 -14.53 2.50 -1.33
C CYS A 566 -15.99 2.04 -1.30
N ASP A 567 -16.86 2.80 -0.65
CA ASP A 567 -18.28 2.48 -0.52
C ASP A 567 -19.06 2.89 -1.77
N HIS A 568 -18.67 4.02 -2.38
CA HIS A 568 -19.36 4.53 -3.55
C HIS A 568 -18.47 5.44 -4.38
N ILE A 569 -18.62 5.34 -5.71
CA ILE A 569 -18.13 6.31 -6.68
C ILE A 569 -19.30 6.66 -7.60
N SER A 570 -19.67 7.94 -7.67
CA SER A 570 -20.67 8.39 -8.64
C SER A 570 -20.18 8.16 -10.07
N PRO A 571 -21.04 7.95 -11.09
CA PRO A 571 -20.62 7.71 -12.47
C PRO A 571 -19.62 8.73 -13.05
N GLY A 572 -19.76 10.03 -12.73
CA GLY A 572 -18.80 11.08 -13.13
C GLY A 572 -17.56 11.22 -12.26
N CYS A 573 -17.37 10.35 -11.27
CA CYS A 573 -16.31 10.42 -10.25
C CYS A 573 -16.24 11.73 -9.44
N GLU A 574 -17.34 12.49 -9.41
CA GLU A 574 -17.49 13.75 -8.66
C GLU A 574 -17.71 13.51 -7.16
N MET A 575 -18.32 12.36 -6.81
CA MET A 575 -18.52 11.93 -5.45
C MET A 575 -17.79 10.60 -5.20
N VAL A 576 -16.99 10.57 -4.14
CA VAL A 576 -16.30 9.37 -3.65
C VAL A 576 -16.54 9.27 -2.16
N MET A 577 -17.07 8.12 -1.73
CA MET A 577 -17.32 7.82 -0.33
C MET A 577 -16.43 6.67 0.11
N SER A 578 -15.84 6.82 1.29
CA SER A 578 -14.97 5.82 1.89
C SER A 578 -15.38 5.51 3.33
N ASN A 579 -15.04 4.31 3.78
CA ASN A 579 -15.40 3.79 5.09
C ASN A 579 -14.34 2.83 5.60
N TYR A 580 -14.32 2.63 6.92
CA TYR A 580 -13.66 1.54 7.59
C TYR A 580 -14.73 0.61 8.20
N PRO A 581 -15.23 -0.38 7.43
CA PRO A 581 -16.13 -1.39 7.97
C PRO A 581 -15.49 -2.10 9.17
N SER A 582 -16.34 -2.57 10.09
CA SER A 582 -15.90 -3.22 11.32
C SER A 582 -14.91 -4.33 10.99
N GLN A 583 -13.75 -4.33 11.63
CA GLN A 583 -12.75 -5.38 11.52
C GLN A 583 -11.80 -5.30 12.70
N PHE A 584 -11.46 -6.46 13.23
CA PHE A 584 -10.66 -6.54 14.44
C PHE A 584 -9.24 -5.98 14.23
N THR A 585 -8.60 -6.31 13.11
CA THR A 585 -7.16 -6.08 12.90
C THR A 585 -6.81 -4.59 12.82
N PHE A 586 -7.54 -3.81 12.02
CA PHE A 586 -7.32 -2.37 11.91
C PHE A 586 -7.72 -1.64 13.20
N ALA A 587 -8.81 -2.06 13.86
CA ALA A 587 -9.18 -1.55 15.17
C ALA A 587 -8.06 -1.74 16.20
N ALA A 588 -7.48 -2.94 16.29
CA ALA A 588 -6.36 -3.23 17.19
C ALA A 588 -5.12 -2.36 16.89
N ALA A 589 -4.78 -2.18 15.62
CA ALA A 589 -3.67 -1.32 15.21
C ALA A 589 -3.94 0.17 15.52
N ALA A 590 -5.18 0.62 15.34
CA ALA A 590 -5.63 1.96 15.70
C ALA A 590 -5.57 2.22 17.20
N MET A 591 -6.06 1.28 18.02
CA MET A 591 -6.00 1.36 19.47
C MET A 591 -4.56 1.51 19.97
N LYS A 592 -3.62 0.76 19.39
CA LYS A 592 -2.18 0.91 19.69
C LYS A 592 -1.65 2.31 19.37
N PHE A 593 -2.10 2.93 18.29
CA PHE A 593 -1.68 4.27 17.88
C PHE A 593 -2.29 5.35 18.78
N LEU A 594 -3.58 5.25 19.07
CA LEU A 594 -4.36 6.20 19.86
C LEU A 594 -4.05 6.14 21.37
N LYS A 595 -3.34 5.11 21.83
CA LYS A 595 -2.83 5.03 23.21
C LYS A 595 -1.88 6.18 23.57
N ASP A 596 -1.19 6.75 22.59
CA ASP A 596 -0.37 7.95 22.78
C ASP A 596 -1.30 9.17 22.88
N GLU A 597 -1.38 9.76 24.07
CA GLU A 597 -2.27 10.88 24.38
C GLU A 597 -2.07 12.06 23.42
N ARG A 598 -0.83 12.35 23.00
CA ARG A 598 -0.56 13.45 22.07
C ARG A 598 -1.20 13.19 20.71
N LYS A 599 -1.08 11.95 20.22
CA LYS A 599 -1.68 11.54 18.95
C LYS A 599 -3.19 11.51 19.03
N LEU A 600 -3.75 11.05 20.15
CA LEU A 600 -5.20 11.09 20.37
C LEU A 600 -5.71 12.54 20.33
N ILE A 601 -5.04 13.46 21.03
CA ILE A 601 -5.39 14.88 21.01
C ILE A 601 -5.33 15.45 19.59
N ASP A 602 -4.29 15.15 18.82
CA ASP A 602 -4.17 15.61 17.44
C ASP A 602 -5.27 15.02 16.53
N CYS A 603 -5.60 13.74 16.72
CA CYS A 603 -6.73 13.10 16.03
C CYS A 603 -8.06 13.78 16.38
N ILE A 604 -8.30 14.09 17.66
CA ILE A 604 -9.51 14.79 18.12
C ILE A 604 -9.58 16.19 17.49
N LYS A 605 -8.49 16.95 17.46
CA LYS A 605 -8.45 18.27 16.80
C LYS A 605 -8.79 18.19 15.31
N ALA A 606 -8.26 17.18 14.61
CA ALA A 606 -8.59 16.93 13.21
C ALA A 606 -10.07 16.58 13.01
N LEU A 607 -10.64 15.77 13.92
CA LEU A 607 -12.06 15.43 13.93
C LEU A 607 -12.95 16.67 14.17
N THR A 608 -12.64 17.45 15.21
CA THR A 608 -13.35 18.71 15.54
C THR A 608 -13.38 19.66 14.35
N THR A 609 -12.27 19.76 13.61
CA THR A 609 -12.21 20.60 12.41
C THR A 609 -13.25 20.16 11.38
N ILE A 610 -13.45 18.86 11.13
CA ILE A 610 -14.48 18.39 10.17
C ILE A 610 -15.89 18.63 10.72
N LEU A 611 -16.12 18.35 12.01
CA LEU A 611 -17.41 18.55 12.67
C LEU A 611 -17.89 20.00 12.55
N LEU A 612 -16.99 20.96 12.76
CA LEU A 612 -17.29 22.40 12.66
C LEU A 612 -17.67 22.85 11.24
N HIS A 613 -17.27 22.12 10.19
CA HIS A 613 -17.68 22.41 8.82
C HIS A 613 -19.08 21.86 8.48
N GLY A 614 -19.82 21.31 9.44
CA GLY A 614 -21.19 20.81 9.23
C GLY A 614 -21.26 19.52 8.41
N LEU A 615 -20.16 18.77 8.35
CA LEU A 615 -20.06 17.53 7.59
C LEU A 615 -20.58 16.30 8.37
N ASP A 616 -21.04 16.51 9.61
CA ASP A 616 -21.78 15.55 10.42
C ASP A 616 -23.17 16.11 10.77
N GLY A 617 -24.16 15.22 10.83
CA GLY A 617 -25.53 15.59 11.21
C GLY A 617 -25.62 16.14 12.62
N THR A 618 -26.64 16.95 12.90
CA THR A 618 -26.98 17.45 14.24
C THR A 618 -27.03 16.30 15.25
N GLY A 619 -26.22 16.36 16.32
CA GLY A 619 -26.11 15.32 17.36
C GLY A 619 -24.84 14.44 17.30
N GLY A 620 -24.13 14.40 16.18
CA GLY A 620 -23.00 13.47 15.97
C GLY A 620 -21.77 13.71 16.88
N ALA A 621 -21.52 14.94 17.33
CA ALA A 621 -20.35 15.25 18.15
C ALA A 621 -20.39 14.59 19.54
N GLY A 622 -21.57 14.55 20.17
CA GLY A 622 -21.76 13.90 21.47
C GLY A 622 -21.57 12.39 21.38
N GLU A 623 -22.13 11.77 20.34
CA GLU A 623 -21.96 10.34 20.07
C GLU A 623 -20.49 9.97 19.80
N LEU A 624 -19.77 10.78 19.02
CA LEU A 624 -18.35 10.51 18.76
C LEU A 624 -17.50 10.70 20.02
N ALA A 625 -17.77 11.73 20.82
CA ALA A 625 -17.09 11.95 22.08
C ALA A 625 -17.31 10.77 23.05
N SER A 626 -18.54 10.26 23.18
CA SER A 626 -18.80 9.11 24.03
C SER A 626 -18.09 7.84 23.54
N ARG A 627 -18.04 7.57 22.22
CA ARG A 627 -17.26 6.43 21.69
C ARG A 627 -15.77 6.54 22.03
N ILE A 628 -15.19 7.74 21.93
CA ILE A 628 -13.78 7.98 22.30
C ILE A 628 -13.58 7.72 23.80
N ILE A 629 -14.46 8.23 24.66
CA ILE A 629 -14.39 8.02 26.11
C ILE A 629 -14.47 6.53 26.45
N LEU A 630 -15.45 5.81 25.88
CA LEU A 630 -15.62 4.38 26.12
C LEU A 630 -14.40 3.58 25.63
N LEU A 631 -13.84 3.92 24.47
CA LEU A 631 -12.60 3.29 23.99
C LEU A 631 -11.42 3.55 24.94
N CYS A 632 -11.26 4.78 25.44
CA CYS A 632 -10.20 5.11 26.40
C CYS A 632 -10.37 4.31 27.70
N ALA A 633 -11.60 4.18 28.20
CA ALA A 633 -11.91 3.37 29.38
C ALA A 633 -11.60 1.88 29.13
N MET A 634 -11.95 1.35 27.96
CA MET A 634 -11.60 -0.03 27.58
C MET A 634 -10.09 -0.22 27.55
N GLN A 635 -9.33 0.71 26.95
CA GLN A 635 -7.87 0.66 26.91
C GLN A 635 -7.22 0.69 28.29
N ALA A 636 -7.70 1.58 29.16
CA ALA A 636 -7.17 1.73 30.51
C ALA A 636 -7.53 0.54 31.42
N ALA A 637 -8.58 -0.22 31.09
CA ALA A 637 -8.95 -1.45 31.81
C ALA A 637 -8.12 -2.69 31.41
N LEU A 638 -7.53 -2.72 30.20
CA LEU A 638 -6.76 -3.88 29.69
C LEU A 638 -5.58 -4.33 30.57
N PRO A 639 -4.77 -3.45 31.21
CA PRO A 639 -3.67 -3.88 32.07
C PRO A 639 -4.13 -4.52 33.38
N VAL A 640 -5.38 -4.26 33.78
CA VAL A 640 -5.98 -4.67 35.07
C VAL A 640 -6.70 -6.01 34.95
N THR A 641 -6.77 -6.60 33.75
CA THR A 641 -7.57 -7.80 33.45
C THR A 641 -6.73 -9.02 33.07
N SER A 642 -7.42 -10.15 32.86
CA SER A 642 -6.92 -11.47 32.47
C SER A 642 -5.70 -11.44 31.53
N ARG A 643 -4.77 -12.40 31.71
CA ARG A 643 -3.63 -12.63 30.79
C ARG A 643 -4.05 -13.34 29.49
N GLU A 644 -5.30 -13.77 29.36
CA GLU A 644 -5.83 -14.46 28.19
C GLU A 644 -6.05 -13.49 27.01
N GLY A 645 -5.63 -13.90 25.82
CA GLY A 645 -5.80 -13.12 24.58
C GLY A 645 -4.64 -12.16 24.28
N ILE A 646 -4.72 -11.56 23.09
CA ILE A 646 -3.76 -10.57 22.58
C ILE A 646 -4.06 -9.18 23.13
N VAL A 647 -3.05 -8.33 23.35
CA VAL A 647 -3.15 -7.05 24.10
C VAL A 647 -4.37 -6.18 23.72
N TYR A 648 -4.77 -6.12 22.45
CA TYR A 648 -5.93 -5.33 21.96
C TYR A 648 -7.14 -6.18 21.54
N GLY A 649 -7.18 -7.43 22.00
CA GLY A 649 -8.27 -8.39 21.87
C GLY A 649 -8.38 -9.26 23.12
N ARG A 650 -8.14 -8.66 24.29
CA ARG A 650 -8.40 -9.31 25.58
C ARG A 650 -9.80 -8.95 26.05
N PRO A 651 -10.55 -9.90 26.61
CA PRO A 651 -11.77 -9.57 27.30
C PRO A 651 -11.47 -8.86 28.62
N VAL A 652 -12.39 -8.01 29.06
CA VAL A 652 -12.26 -7.17 30.25
C VAL A 652 -13.40 -7.51 31.21
N ARG A 653 -13.12 -7.59 32.51
CA ARG A 653 -14.19 -7.71 33.52
C ARG A 653 -15.01 -6.44 33.55
N LEU A 654 -16.34 -6.55 33.57
CA LEU A 654 -17.26 -5.43 33.59
C LEU A 654 -16.93 -4.45 34.72
N VAL A 655 -16.69 -4.97 35.94
CA VAL A 655 -16.35 -4.14 37.11
C VAL A 655 -15.09 -3.29 36.90
N ASN A 656 -14.06 -3.85 36.25
CA ASN A 656 -12.82 -3.11 35.99
C ASN A 656 -13.05 -1.98 34.98
N PHE A 657 -13.83 -2.27 33.93
CA PHE A 657 -14.20 -1.26 32.94
C PHE A 657 -15.02 -0.13 33.58
N LEU A 658 -16.05 -0.46 34.36
CA LEU A 658 -16.91 0.54 35.00
C LEU A 658 -16.14 1.37 36.05
N LYS A 659 -15.23 0.74 36.80
CA LYS A 659 -14.34 1.44 37.73
C LYS A 659 -13.47 2.47 37.01
N VAL A 660 -12.87 2.10 35.88
CA VAL A 660 -12.06 3.01 35.06
C VAL A 660 -12.94 4.12 34.45
N LEU A 661 -14.11 3.78 33.92
CA LEU A 661 -15.01 4.72 33.25
C LEU A 661 -15.59 5.77 34.21
N THR A 662 -15.94 5.35 35.43
CA THR A 662 -16.66 6.20 36.40
C THR A 662 -15.78 6.76 37.52
N GLY A 663 -14.60 6.17 37.74
CA GLY A 663 -13.76 6.44 38.90
C GLY A 663 -14.32 5.90 40.23
N ARG A 664 -15.39 5.08 40.19
CA ARG A 664 -16.06 4.54 41.39
C ARG A 664 -15.67 3.11 41.68
N GLU A 665 -15.63 2.75 42.95
CA GLU A 665 -15.44 1.37 43.39
C GLU A 665 -16.72 0.54 43.19
N GLU A 666 -16.58 -0.79 43.14
CA GLU A 666 -17.67 -1.74 42.84
C GLU A 666 -18.93 -1.53 43.69
N LYS A 667 -18.76 -1.30 44.99
CA LYS A 667 -19.85 -1.05 45.94
C LYS A 667 -20.62 0.25 45.66
N ASP A 668 -19.99 1.22 45.00
CA ASP A 668 -20.51 2.57 44.75
C ASP A 668 -21.03 2.74 43.30
N LEU A 669 -20.97 1.67 42.49
CA LEU A 669 -21.51 1.66 41.14
C LEU A 669 -23.05 1.74 41.18
N ASP A 670 -23.61 2.68 40.43
CA ASP A 670 -25.05 2.75 40.19
C ASP A 670 -25.35 2.07 38.85
N LEU A 671 -26.05 0.95 38.90
CA LEU A 671 -26.44 0.15 37.73
C LEU A 671 -27.94 0.31 37.43
N GLY A 672 -28.58 1.34 37.99
CA GLY A 672 -30.00 1.59 37.85
C GLY A 672 -30.87 0.59 38.61
N SER A 673 -32.08 0.37 38.10
CA SER A 673 -33.14 -0.41 38.76
C SER A 673 -32.99 -1.94 38.64
N ILE A 674 -31.75 -2.45 38.56
CA ILE A 674 -31.50 -3.90 38.52
C ILE A 674 -31.63 -4.52 39.92
N GLY A 675 -32.12 -5.76 39.98
CA GLY A 675 -32.25 -6.49 41.25
C GLY A 675 -30.89 -6.85 41.87
N VAL A 676 -30.88 -7.11 43.17
CA VAL A 676 -29.64 -7.35 43.95
C VAL A 676 -28.88 -8.57 43.43
N GLU A 677 -29.58 -9.68 43.15
CA GLU A 677 -28.97 -10.91 42.62
C GLU A 677 -28.39 -10.68 41.21
N GLN A 678 -29.11 -9.98 40.34
CA GLN A 678 -28.63 -9.68 38.99
C GLN A 678 -27.42 -8.75 39.01
N ARG A 679 -27.41 -7.78 39.94
CA ARG A 679 -26.28 -6.88 40.18
C ARG A 679 -25.04 -7.67 40.59
N GLU A 680 -25.17 -8.55 41.58
CA GLU A 680 -24.06 -9.38 42.05
C GLU A 680 -23.55 -10.28 40.94
N ASP A 681 -24.46 -10.89 40.17
CA ASP A 681 -24.11 -11.76 39.05
C ASP A 681 -23.35 -11.02 37.93
N LEU A 682 -23.82 -9.82 37.55
CA LEU A 682 -23.17 -8.95 36.56
C LEU A 682 -21.76 -8.53 36.98
N LEU A 683 -21.56 -8.15 38.24
CA LEU A 683 -20.27 -7.68 38.73
C LEU A 683 -19.26 -8.84 38.91
N ASN A 684 -19.76 -10.00 39.33
CA ASN A 684 -18.93 -11.19 39.54
C ASN A 684 -18.54 -11.87 38.22
N HIS A 685 -19.51 -12.10 37.32
CA HIS A 685 -19.31 -12.92 36.11
C HIS A 685 -19.27 -12.12 34.80
N GLY A 686 -19.63 -10.83 34.82
CA GLY A 686 -19.72 -10.01 33.62
C GLY A 686 -18.37 -9.77 32.95
N MET A 687 -18.29 -10.13 31.67
CA MET A 687 -17.15 -9.92 30.79
C MET A 687 -17.59 -9.13 29.56
N ILE A 688 -16.79 -8.16 29.15
CA ILE A 688 -16.98 -7.41 27.90
C ILE A 688 -15.84 -7.72 26.93
N PHE A 689 -16.15 -7.76 25.63
CA PHE A 689 -15.17 -8.05 24.59
C PHE A 689 -15.46 -7.27 23.31
N TRP A 690 -14.76 -6.15 23.16
CA TRP A 690 -14.79 -5.34 21.95
C TRP A 690 -13.56 -4.43 21.85
N ASN A 691 -13.21 -3.99 20.65
CA ASN A 691 -12.11 -3.04 20.43
C ASN A 691 -12.43 -1.89 19.45
N HIS A 692 -13.65 -1.84 18.93
CA HIS A 692 -14.14 -0.77 18.07
C HIS A 692 -15.67 -0.65 18.12
N PHE A 693 -16.17 0.48 17.64
CA PHE A 693 -17.58 0.70 17.35
C PHE A 693 -17.91 0.48 15.88
N SER A 694 -19.13 0.03 15.61
CA SER A 694 -19.72 0.08 14.28
C SER A 694 -21.15 0.59 14.30
N LEU A 695 -21.53 1.34 13.27
CA LEU A 695 -22.92 1.78 13.11
C LEU A 695 -23.81 0.61 12.67
N ILE A 696 -24.92 0.40 13.38
CA ILE A 696 -26.00 -0.51 12.99
C ILE A 696 -27.22 0.30 12.53
N LYS A 697 -27.96 -0.24 11.56
CA LYS A 697 -29.17 0.39 10.98
C LYS A 697 -30.48 -0.29 11.41
N TYR A 698 -30.39 -1.15 12.41
CA TYR A 698 -31.49 -1.98 12.91
C TYR A 698 -31.45 -2.02 14.45
N THR A 699 -32.56 -2.43 15.06
CA THR A 699 -32.61 -2.70 16.50
C THR A 699 -32.07 -4.11 16.76
N PRO A 700 -30.98 -4.27 17.53
CA PRO A 700 -30.35 -5.56 17.71
C PRO A 700 -31.16 -6.48 18.64
N THR A 701 -31.24 -7.75 18.28
CA THR A 701 -31.69 -8.87 19.13
C THR A 701 -30.53 -9.38 20.01
N PRO A 702 -30.80 -10.19 21.05
CA PRO A 702 -29.73 -10.84 21.82
C PRO A 702 -28.74 -11.64 20.94
N SER A 703 -29.24 -12.31 19.89
CA SER A 703 -28.39 -13.00 18.93
C SER A 703 -27.48 -12.02 18.17
N ASP A 704 -28.01 -10.87 17.74
CA ASP A 704 -27.20 -9.84 17.07
C ASP A 704 -26.13 -9.28 18.00
N LEU A 705 -26.43 -9.11 19.29
CA LEU A 705 -25.45 -8.66 20.30
C LEU A 705 -24.35 -9.70 20.51
N LEU A 706 -24.69 -10.98 20.48
CA LEU A 706 -23.70 -12.05 20.53
C LEU A 706 -22.81 -12.06 19.29
N GLU A 707 -23.38 -11.84 18.10
CA GLU A 707 -22.62 -11.67 16.85
C GLU A 707 -21.69 -10.44 16.88
N CYS A 708 -22.16 -9.33 17.47
CA CYS A 708 -21.32 -8.16 17.72
C CYS A 708 -20.10 -8.55 18.58
N MET A 709 -20.32 -9.33 19.64
CA MET A 709 -19.25 -9.84 20.50
C MET A 709 -18.32 -10.81 19.76
N TYR A 710 -18.84 -11.68 18.89
CA TYR A 710 -18.00 -12.52 18.03
C TYR A 710 -17.05 -11.65 17.20
N ARG A 711 -17.51 -10.53 16.67
CA ARG A 711 -16.65 -9.62 15.90
C ARG A 711 -15.70 -8.77 16.75
N GLY A 712 -15.91 -8.72 18.06
CA GLY A 712 -15.23 -7.77 18.95
C GLY A 712 -15.70 -6.33 18.73
N MET A 713 -16.99 -6.15 18.48
CA MET A 713 -17.62 -4.90 18.06
C MET A 713 -18.63 -4.42 19.12
N ALA A 714 -18.58 -3.14 19.45
CA ALA A 714 -19.67 -2.42 20.10
C ALA A 714 -20.54 -1.73 19.02
N ALA A 715 -21.83 -1.59 19.27
CA ALA A 715 -22.77 -1.01 18.33
C ALA A 715 -23.04 0.47 18.66
N GLN A 716 -23.05 1.29 17.62
CA GLN A 716 -23.73 2.58 17.62
C GLN A 716 -25.09 2.40 16.92
N CYS A 717 -26.16 2.78 17.59
CA CYS A 717 -27.52 2.76 17.05
C CYS A 717 -27.76 3.85 15.99
N HIS A 718 -28.78 3.65 15.17
CA HIS A 718 -29.12 4.60 14.11
C HIS A 718 -29.54 5.96 14.71
N PRO A 719 -29.20 7.10 14.08
CA PRO A 719 -29.65 8.41 14.53
C PRO A 719 -31.17 8.48 14.73
N ASN A 720 -31.60 9.22 15.74
CA ASN A 720 -33.02 9.42 16.11
C ASN A 720 -33.76 8.16 16.60
N GLN A 721 -33.06 7.08 16.94
CA GLN A 721 -33.65 5.98 17.68
C GLN A 721 -33.98 6.44 19.11
N SER A 722 -35.18 6.14 19.61
CA SER A 722 -35.57 6.56 20.95
C SER A 722 -34.79 5.79 22.03
N GLY A 723 -34.06 6.51 22.87
CA GLY A 723 -33.62 6.05 24.18
C GLY A 723 -32.24 5.39 24.29
N ILE A 724 -31.61 4.95 23.19
CA ILE A 724 -30.31 4.26 23.23
C ILE A 724 -29.43 4.68 22.05
N ASP A 725 -28.26 5.26 22.34
CA ASP A 725 -27.27 5.62 21.33
C ASP A 725 -26.25 4.51 21.08
N GLN A 726 -25.80 3.83 22.15
CA GLN A 726 -24.66 2.91 22.11
C GLN A 726 -24.94 1.65 22.93
N ILE A 727 -24.50 0.51 22.40
CA ILE A 727 -24.69 -0.80 23.03
C ILE A 727 -23.39 -1.59 22.92
N PHE A 728 -22.99 -2.27 23.99
CA PHE A 728 -21.96 -3.31 23.94
C PHE A 728 -22.44 -4.50 24.76
N THR A 729 -22.02 -5.68 24.32
CA THR A 729 -22.46 -6.96 24.89
C THR A 729 -21.70 -7.24 26.19
N ILE A 730 -22.45 -7.66 27.21
CA ILE A 730 -21.90 -8.22 28.45
C ILE A 730 -22.20 -9.71 28.41
N TYR A 731 -21.19 -10.55 28.59
CA TYR A 731 -21.35 -11.99 28.69
C TYR A 731 -21.09 -12.44 30.12
N LEU A 732 -22.03 -13.18 30.70
CA LEU A 732 -21.91 -13.78 32.02
C LEU A 732 -21.06 -15.06 31.91
N LYS A 733 -19.75 -14.93 32.10
CA LYS A 733 -18.82 -16.07 32.01
C LYS A 733 -19.02 -17.00 33.20
N ARG A 734 -19.68 -18.13 32.94
CA ARG A 734 -19.82 -19.25 33.88
C ARG A 734 -18.57 -20.14 33.88
N ASP A 735 -18.55 -21.18 34.71
CA ASP A 735 -17.45 -22.14 34.76
C ASP A 735 -17.29 -22.96 33.46
N SER A 736 -18.35 -23.08 32.66
CA SER A 736 -18.28 -23.70 31.34
C SER A 736 -17.52 -22.81 30.34
N ASP A 737 -16.65 -23.42 29.53
CA ASP A 737 -16.02 -22.74 28.40
C ASP A 737 -16.99 -22.55 27.23
N ASP A 738 -18.11 -23.30 27.17
CA ASP A 738 -19.08 -23.24 26.08
C ASP A 738 -19.83 -21.90 26.05
N LEU A 739 -20.03 -21.37 24.84
CA LEU A 739 -20.81 -20.15 24.62
C LEU A 739 -22.30 -20.47 24.52
N ASP A 740 -23.10 -19.85 25.39
CA ASP A 740 -24.57 -19.97 25.38
C ASP A 740 -25.18 -18.56 25.22
N PRO A 741 -26.03 -18.33 24.21
CA PRO A 741 -26.76 -17.06 24.05
C PRO A 741 -27.58 -16.63 25.27
N LYS A 742 -27.94 -17.55 26.18
CA LYS A 742 -28.63 -17.21 27.44
C LYS A 742 -27.76 -16.45 28.44
N ASN A 743 -26.44 -16.43 28.24
CA ASN A 743 -25.50 -15.71 29.09
C ASN A 743 -25.22 -14.28 28.60
N VAL A 744 -25.94 -13.81 27.57
CA VAL A 744 -25.85 -12.45 27.00
C VAL A 744 -26.87 -11.52 27.62
#